data_AF-A0A0C9VWC2-F1
#
_entry.id   AF-A0A0C9VWC2-F1
#
_cell.length_a   1.000
_cell.length_b   1.000
_cell.length_c   1.000
_cell.angle_alpha   90.00
_cell.angle_beta   90.00
_cell.angle_gamma   90.00
#
_symmetry.space_group_name_H-M   'P 1'
#
loop_
_entity.id
_entity.type
_entity.pdbx_description
1 polymer ?
#
loop_
_entity_poly.entity_id
_entity_poly.type
_entity_poly.pdbx_seq_one_letter_code
_entity_poly.pdbx_strand_id
1 'polypeptide(L)'
;MLEDSGDERQNDPNFWENLGPSGFFSLLPEHLRPQAIWSQEEAQAKVARDLQELFNVYDRLHGIVLAHEGALRKRWTKRTRAKKKELLCAAFPEIPEGHAPEVTVIKDASGKADYDTRLASQRSDFLLNFANLEDLTDCNGSKFLSLLYFRAHLFPSEFARHDHDNITFGVIAKAINRVYTEGCSFLCYGDRSTYGKVVFWDQAYDDDLDGLQLENMGDAMNVSDIILVFELQIKLLSFLLRASELLLHDHDLTALVPEPPLPPPEILTPEGAETGWESVARQSNLRSYLHPEGFSFDSLYAIADTEYNLAKDHLIQIRTDPQYLAEYLEEHFNHRLEHSSTHTKPPIALVRNRAVRQVLFDVYMDFGEWHIMLSCLKRAKSAIERTKGSVSRGCEIPTEYQEDLFNVRACLYAFNKRFKQRFSVVLASSPPLRKHFKVEFLDNVWRNNRYSNVPRKGQKDELLSILELLLQEDQVFLWERSRLYDQLDTIMSGSPEQRGRISHLLSRFLGCWGDVSDALGILERHRPRIYAETFEDMDVRYRRLTNELVGGFYNQDGQLSVGASAYPVDKYLYPKGPKTATWAKDCEKVDEEFAAFWRNADKVLKPIVGHQLTTLVEKTLFVRKNEKTPTIVPSPNALFMEIGHTRPPAPKPEPTQVKAKRRGVPVASSHSTPVVEEPSDTTETAQEAASAKLTVSNRVLKTWSSTFRMANE
;
A
#
# COMPACT_ATOMS: atom_id res chain seq x y z
N MET A 1 14.50 24.73 -10.28
CA MET A 1 13.45 25.79 -10.19
C MET A 1 13.97 27.12 -9.64
N LEU A 2 14.93 27.17 -8.71
CA LEU A 2 15.51 28.45 -8.24
C LEU A 2 16.70 28.95 -9.07
N GLU A 3 17.39 28.05 -9.79
CA GLU A 3 18.56 28.38 -10.64
C GLU A 3 18.25 29.27 -11.85
N ASP A 4 16.98 29.41 -12.24
CA ASP A 4 16.57 30.09 -13.48
C ASP A 4 16.08 31.54 -13.26
N SER A 5 16.25 32.06 -12.03
CA SER A 5 15.73 33.39 -11.65
C SER A 5 16.64 34.56 -12.06
N GLY A 6 17.83 34.30 -12.59
CA GLY A 6 18.76 35.34 -13.08
C GLY A 6 19.26 36.32 -12.01
N ASP A 7 19.02 36.06 -10.72
CA ASP A 7 19.44 36.93 -9.63
C ASP A 7 20.92 36.66 -9.29
N GLU A 8 21.82 37.54 -9.76
CA GLU A 8 23.27 37.45 -9.55
C GLU A 8 23.68 37.32 -8.06
N ARG A 9 22.79 37.67 -7.12
CA ARG A 9 22.99 37.53 -5.67
C ARG A 9 23.04 36.08 -5.20
N GLN A 10 22.48 35.12 -5.95
CA GLN A 10 22.54 33.69 -5.61
C GLN A 10 23.95 33.08 -5.71
N ASN A 11 24.91 33.80 -6.31
CA ASN A 11 26.30 33.40 -6.42
C ASN A 11 27.15 33.77 -5.18
N ASP A 12 26.60 34.53 -4.22
CA ASP A 12 27.26 34.76 -2.93
C ASP A 12 27.15 33.49 -2.07
N PRO A 13 28.28 32.87 -1.66
CA PRO A 13 28.26 31.66 -0.82
C PRO A 13 27.56 31.86 0.54
N ASN A 14 27.41 33.10 1.00
CA ASN A 14 26.70 33.45 2.23
C ASN A 14 25.27 33.94 1.99
N PHE A 15 24.79 33.98 0.73
CA PHE A 15 23.47 34.49 0.37
C PHE A 15 22.36 33.84 1.20
N TRP A 16 22.39 32.52 1.31
CA TRP A 16 21.38 31.75 2.03
C TRP A 16 21.47 31.88 3.55
N GLU A 17 22.66 32.12 4.11
CA GLU A 17 22.83 32.36 5.55
C GLU A 17 22.33 33.75 5.95
N ASN A 18 22.55 34.74 5.09
CA ASN A 18 22.15 36.13 5.33
C ASN A 18 20.64 36.37 5.12
N LEU A 19 19.97 35.56 4.30
CA LEU A 19 18.54 35.71 4.02
C LEU A 19 17.65 35.40 5.23
N GLY A 20 18.10 34.48 6.10
CA GLY A 20 17.26 33.90 7.15
C GLY A 20 16.01 33.19 6.62
N PRO A 21 15.18 32.57 7.49
CA PRO A 21 13.98 31.86 7.06
C PRO A 21 12.96 32.76 6.36
N SER A 22 12.70 33.95 6.89
CA SER A 22 11.73 34.90 6.30
C SER A 22 12.16 35.39 4.92
N GLY A 23 13.46 35.66 4.72
CA GLY A 23 13.99 35.97 3.40
C GLY A 23 13.85 34.78 2.45
N PHE A 24 14.14 33.56 2.90
CA PHE A 24 14.00 32.35 2.09
C PHE A 24 12.54 32.14 1.62
N PHE A 25 11.56 32.23 2.53
CA PHE A 25 10.15 32.07 2.16
C PHE A 25 9.63 33.17 1.24
N SER A 26 10.20 34.37 1.31
CA SER A 26 9.83 35.45 0.37
C SER A 26 10.19 35.14 -1.08
N LEU A 27 11.21 34.30 -1.31
CA LEU A 27 11.63 33.86 -2.65
C LEU A 27 10.74 32.74 -3.22
N LEU A 28 9.91 32.11 -2.39
CA LEU A 28 9.02 31.04 -2.83
C LEU A 28 7.72 31.62 -3.41
N PRO A 29 7.13 30.96 -4.44
CA PRO A 29 5.77 31.24 -4.89
C PRO A 29 4.78 31.24 -3.73
N GLU A 30 3.77 32.12 -3.76
CA GLU A 30 2.82 32.31 -2.65
C GLU A 30 2.17 30.99 -2.19
N HIS A 31 1.82 30.11 -3.14
CA HIS A 31 1.23 28.81 -2.88
C HIS A 31 2.17 27.77 -2.24
N LEU A 32 3.47 28.08 -2.11
CA LEU A 32 4.48 27.26 -1.43
C LEU A 32 4.95 27.87 -0.10
N ARG A 33 4.43 29.04 0.28
CA ARG A 33 4.79 29.69 1.53
C ARG A 33 4.04 29.03 2.71
N PRO A 34 4.67 28.95 3.89
CA PRO A 34 3.95 28.56 5.10
C PRO A 34 2.83 29.55 5.39
N GLN A 35 1.78 29.09 6.05
CA GLN A 35 0.65 29.91 6.49
C GLN A 35 1.11 31.08 7.37
N ALA A 36 2.11 30.81 8.21
CA ALA A 36 2.74 31.78 9.07
C ALA A 36 4.15 31.32 9.44
N ILE A 37 5.02 32.29 9.72
CA ILE A 37 6.35 32.07 10.30
C ILE A 37 6.26 32.53 11.75
N TRP A 38 6.54 31.65 12.69
CA TRP A 38 6.46 31.92 14.12
C TRP A 38 7.84 31.96 14.77
N SER A 39 7.97 32.79 15.80
CA SER A 39 9.09 32.70 16.74
C SER A 39 8.96 31.46 17.62
N GLN A 40 10.05 31.10 18.32
CA GLN A 40 10.04 29.97 19.25
C GLN A 40 9.07 30.23 20.42
N GLU A 41 8.98 31.47 20.89
CA GLU A 41 8.06 31.89 21.95
C GLU A 41 6.60 31.81 21.51
N GLU A 42 6.29 32.22 20.27
CA GLU A 42 4.95 32.11 19.69
C GLU A 42 4.51 30.64 19.57
N ALA A 43 5.42 29.79 19.10
CA ALA A 43 5.19 28.34 19.01
C ALA A 43 4.96 27.71 20.38
N GLN A 44 5.81 28.00 21.37
CA GLN A 44 5.66 27.52 22.74
C GLN A 44 4.33 27.99 23.35
N ALA A 45 3.97 29.26 23.16
CA ALA A 45 2.71 29.80 23.66
C ALA A 45 1.49 29.14 23.00
N LYS A 46 1.54 28.82 21.70
CA LYS A 46 0.48 28.07 21.02
C LYS A 46 0.38 26.65 21.58
N VAL A 47 1.50 25.92 21.63
CA VAL A 47 1.54 24.55 22.13
C VAL A 47 1.04 24.47 23.58
N ALA A 48 1.45 25.39 24.45
CA ALA A 48 1.00 25.42 25.84
C ALA A 48 -0.53 25.61 25.96
N ARG A 49 -1.12 26.50 25.14
CA ARG A 49 -2.58 26.69 25.11
C ARG A 49 -3.31 25.45 24.59
N ASP A 50 -2.81 24.86 23.51
CA ASP A 50 -3.42 23.67 22.90
C ASP A 50 -3.35 22.47 23.85
N LEU A 51 -2.23 22.25 24.52
CA LEU A 51 -2.09 21.18 25.52
C LEU A 51 -3.06 21.37 26.68
N GLN A 52 -3.23 22.61 27.15
CA GLN A 52 -4.19 22.89 28.21
C GLN A 52 -5.62 22.54 27.77
N GLU A 53 -6.03 22.94 26.57
CA GLU A 53 -7.33 22.59 26.00
C GLU A 53 -7.47 21.07 25.79
N LEU A 54 -6.47 20.44 25.17
CA LEU A 54 -6.41 19.01 24.93
C LEU A 54 -6.61 18.21 26.21
N PHE A 55 -5.86 18.54 27.26
CA PHE A 55 -5.96 17.84 28.54
C PHE A 55 -7.29 18.09 29.24
N ASN A 56 -7.85 19.30 29.16
CA ASN A 56 -9.18 19.58 29.71
C ASN A 56 -10.27 18.73 29.04
N VAL A 57 -10.26 18.64 27.71
CA VAL A 57 -11.24 17.84 26.95
C VAL A 57 -10.99 16.35 27.17
N TYR A 58 -9.73 15.90 27.18
CA TYR A 58 -9.35 14.53 27.46
C TYR A 58 -9.81 14.09 28.85
N ASP A 59 -9.49 14.83 29.91
CA ASP A 59 -9.86 14.47 31.28
C ASP A 59 -11.36 14.36 31.46
N ARG A 60 -12.09 15.27 30.82
CA ARG A 60 -13.55 15.27 30.85
C ARG A 60 -14.12 14.04 30.14
N LEU A 61 -13.64 13.74 28.95
CA LEU A 61 -14.07 12.55 28.19
C LEU A 61 -13.69 11.26 28.92
N HIS A 62 -12.43 11.13 29.34
CA HIS A 62 -11.88 10.01 30.09
C HIS A 62 -12.73 9.72 31.33
N GLY A 63 -12.99 10.74 32.15
CA GLY A 63 -13.80 10.60 33.35
C GLY A 63 -15.24 10.14 33.06
N ILE A 64 -15.91 10.73 32.05
CA ILE A 64 -17.28 10.34 31.67
C ILE A 64 -17.31 8.89 31.18
N VAL A 65 -16.37 8.49 30.33
CA VAL A 65 -16.33 7.14 29.78
C VAL A 65 -16.03 6.14 30.89
N LEU A 66 -15.03 6.38 31.75
CA LEU A 66 -14.74 5.49 32.87
C LEU A 66 -15.92 5.31 33.83
N ALA A 67 -16.74 6.35 34.04
CA ALA A 67 -17.90 6.27 34.94
C ALA A 67 -19.15 5.64 34.29
N HIS A 68 -19.29 5.72 32.96
CA HIS A 68 -20.57 5.42 32.29
C HIS A 68 -20.44 4.59 31.00
N GLU A 69 -19.33 3.88 30.81
CA GLU A 69 -19.06 3.12 29.58
C GLU A 69 -20.17 2.13 29.23
N GLY A 70 -20.67 1.38 30.22
CA GLY A 70 -21.74 0.42 30.04
C GLY A 70 -23.04 1.07 29.54
N ALA A 71 -23.38 2.25 30.08
CA ALA A 71 -24.54 3.03 29.65
C ALA A 71 -24.36 3.57 28.22
N LEU A 72 -23.18 4.12 27.89
CA LEU A 72 -22.85 4.62 26.56
C LEU A 72 -22.99 3.53 25.50
N ARG A 73 -22.32 2.38 25.69
CA ARG A 73 -22.38 1.23 24.78
C ARG A 73 -23.81 0.74 24.59
N LYS A 74 -24.56 0.57 25.70
CA LYS A 74 -25.95 0.10 25.67
C LYS A 74 -26.88 1.06 24.93
N ARG A 75 -26.76 2.37 25.16
CA ARG A 75 -27.60 3.39 24.51
C ARG A 75 -27.28 3.53 23.03
N TRP A 76 -26.00 3.55 22.67
CA TRP A 76 -25.58 3.62 21.28
C TRP A 76 -26.05 2.40 20.49
N THR A 77 -25.80 1.20 21.01
CA THR A 77 -26.18 -0.07 20.37
C THR A 77 -27.68 -0.19 20.13
N LYS A 78 -28.51 0.37 21.03
CA LYS A 78 -29.97 0.36 20.89
C LYS A 78 -30.53 1.37 19.87
N ARG A 79 -29.73 2.34 19.41
CA ARG A 79 -30.18 3.33 18.43
C ARG A 79 -30.19 2.73 17.03
N THR A 80 -31.27 2.99 16.28
CA THR A 80 -31.33 2.75 14.84
C THR A 80 -30.28 3.59 14.11
N ARG A 81 -29.86 3.18 12.91
CA ARG A 81 -28.92 3.95 12.06
C ARG A 81 -29.33 5.43 11.89
N ALA A 82 -30.61 5.72 11.64
CA ALA A 82 -31.10 7.09 11.50
C ALA A 82 -30.90 7.95 12.77
N LYS A 83 -31.29 7.41 13.95
CA LYS A 83 -31.06 8.06 15.26
C LYS A 83 -29.59 8.20 15.65
N LYS A 84 -28.72 7.32 15.11
CA LYS A 84 -27.27 7.48 15.25
C LYS A 84 -26.80 8.67 14.43
N LYS A 85 -27.18 8.74 13.14
CA LYS A 85 -26.86 9.88 12.27
C LYS A 85 -27.32 11.21 12.86
N GLU A 86 -28.57 11.29 13.32
CA GLU A 86 -29.12 12.50 13.95
C GLU A 86 -28.29 12.96 15.16
N LEU A 87 -27.88 12.03 16.04
CA LEU A 87 -27.04 12.34 17.19
C LEU A 87 -25.65 12.81 16.77
N LEU A 88 -25.04 12.15 15.78
CA LEU A 88 -23.73 12.53 15.26
C LEU A 88 -23.77 13.93 14.62
N CYS A 89 -24.79 14.25 13.84
CA CYS A 89 -25.00 15.60 13.30
C CYS A 89 -25.22 16.64 14.41
N ALA A 90 -25.89 16.28 15.50
CA ALA A 90 -26.02 17.19 16.64
C ALA A 90 -24.68 17.44 17.35
N ALA A 91 -23.80 16.43 17.43
CA ALA A 91 -22.47 16.56 18.04
C ALA A 91 -21.47 17.28 17.13
N PHE A 92 -21.54 17.00 15.82
CA PHE A 92 -20.70 17.54 14.76
C PHE A 92 -21.57 17.90 13.53
N PRO A 93 -22.07 19.14 13.45
CA PRO A 93 -23.01 19.57 12.39
C PRO A 93 -22.51 19.43 10.96
N GLU A 94 -21.20 19.56 10.75
CA GLU A 94 -20.54 19.50 9.43
C GLU A 94 -19.97 18.10 9.13
N ILE A 95 -20.40 17.06 9.85
CA ILE A 95 -19.89 15.71 9.65
C ILE A 95 -20.21 15.20 8.23
N PRO A 96 -19.20 14.72 7.46
CA PRO A 96 -19.43 14.20 6.12
C PRO A 96 -20.33 12.95 6.08
N GLU A 97 -21.06 12.79 4.98
CA GLU A 97 -22.02 11.69 4.84
C GLU A 97 -21.39 10.32 4.54
N GLY A 98 -20.38 10.31 3.67
CA GLY A 98 -19.79 9.10 3.09
C GLY A 98 -18.37 8.82 3.56
N HIS A 99 -17.93 7.58 3.34
CA HIS A 99 -16.56 7.14 3.58
C HIS A 99 -15.54 7.94 2.76
N ALA A 100 -14.34 8.17 3.33
CA ALA A 100 -13.22 8.89 2.70
C ALA A 100 -13.63 10.24 2.06
N PRO A 101 -14.22 11.17 2.82
CA PRO A 101 -14.73 12.44 2.30
C PRO A 101 -13.67 13.24 1.52
N GLU A 102 -12.42 13.24 1.98
CA GLU A 102 -11.28 13.88 1.33
C GLU A 102 -11.03 13.38 -0.11
N VAL A 103 -11.32 12.11 -0.39
CA VAL A 103 -11.23 11.53 -1.74
C VAL A 103 -12.32 12.12 -2.63
N THR A 104 -13.52 12.29 -2.10
CA THR A 104 -14.64 12.94 -2.80
C THR A 104 -14.31 14.39 -3.11
N VAL A 105 -13.73 15.12 -2.15
CA VAL A 105 -13.30 16.51 -2.36
C VAL A 105 -12.29 16.62 -3.50
N ILE A 106 -11.29 15.74 -3.55
CA ILE A 106 -10.29 15.75 -4.64
C ILE A 106 -10.93 15.39 -5.98
N LYS A 107 -11.77 14.35 -6.03
CA LYS A 107 -12.50 13.97 -7.26
C LYS A 107 -13.32 15.14 -7.80
N ASP A 108 -13.98 15.89 -6.91
CA ASP A 108 -14.80 17.05 -7.28
C ASP A 108 -13.98 18.27 -7.66
N ALA A 109 -12.80 18.48 -7.07
CA ALA A 109 -11.91 19.59 -7.39
C ALA A 109 -11.09 19.35 -8.67
N SER A 110 -10.84 18.08 -9.00
CA SER A 110 -9.97 17.68 -10.10
C SER A 110 -10.35 18.33 -11.44
N GLY A 111 -9.36 18.92 -12.11
CA GLY A 111 -9.54 19.60 -13.41
C GLY A 111 -10.17 20.99 -13.34
N LYS A 112 -10.36 21.56 -12.15
CA LYS A 112 -10.86 22.94 -11.97
C LYS A 112 -9.71 23.92 -11.73
N ALA A 113 -9.88 25.15 -12.21
CA ALA A 113 -8.87 26.22 -12.08
C ALA A 113 -8.67 26.69 -10.62
N ASP A 114 -9.67 26.47 -9.76
CA ASP A 114 -9.67 26.84 -8.34
C ASP A 114 -9.39 25.64 -7.41
N TYR A 115 -8.66 24.62 -7.90
CA TYR A 115 -8.36 23.36 -7.21
C TYR A 115 -7.89 23.57 -5.76
N ASP A 116 -6.79 24.30 -5.56
CA ASP A 116 -6.19 24.50 -4.23
C ASP A 116 -7.17 25.21 -3.27
N THR A 117 -7.89 26.24 -3.75
CA THR A 117 -8.87 26.98 -2.95
C THR A 117 -10.04 26.09 -2.53
N ARG A 118 -10.49 25.18 -3.40
CA ARG A 118 -11.55 24.22 -3.07
C ARG A 118 -11.11 23.25 -2.00
N LEU A 119 -9.90 22.70 -2.11
CA LEU A 119 -9.38 21.79 -1.11
C LEU A 119 -9.25 22.48 0.26
N ALA A 120 -8.65 23.68 0.28
CA ALA A 120 -8.51 24.47 1.49
C ALA A 120 -9.86 24.85 2.12
N SER A 121 -10.91 25.05 1.32
CA SER A 121 -12.26 25.34 1.84
C SER A 121 -12.92 24.15 2.56
N GLN A 122 -12.46 22.92 2.31
CA GLN A 122 -12.96 21.69 2.93
C GLN A 122 -11.91 21.05 3.85
N ARG A 123 -11.09 21.89 4.49
CA ARG A 123 -9.99 21.46 5.38
C ARG A 123 -10.42 20.46 6.47
N SER A 124 -11.65 20.57 6.98
CA SER A 124 -12.21 19.66 7.99
C SER A 124 -12.15 18.20 7.55
N ASP A 125 -12.43 17.94 6.28
CA ASP A 125 -12.58 16.60 5.71
C ASP A 125 -11.23 15.90 5.57
N PHE A 126 -10.16 16.68 5.42
CA PHE A 126 -8.79 16.18 5.45
C PHE A 126 -8.25 16.00 6.86
N LEU A 127 -8.68 16.83 7.82
CA LEU A 127 -8.23 16.76 9.21
C LEU A 127 -8.85 15.57 9.95
N LEU A 128 -10.14 15.29 9.71
CA LEU A 128 -10.88 14.19 10.33
C LEU A 128 -11.49 13.27 9.26
N ASN A 129 -10.66 12.79 8.33
CA ASN A 129 -11.06 11.94 7.18
C ASN A 129 -11.82 10.65 7.57
N PHE A 130 -11.65 10.15 8.79
CA PHE A 130 -12.37 8.99 9.30
C PHE A 130 -13.68 9.34 10.05
N ALA A 131 -13.95 10.62 10.33
CA ALA A 131 -15.16 11.03 11.05
C ALA A 131 -16.32 11.27 10.06
N ASN A 132 -16.99 10.20 9.62
CA ASN A 132 -18.13 10.30 8.70
C ASN A 132 -19.34 9.47 9.16
N LEU A 133 -20.54 9.80 8.66
CA LEU A 133 -21.78 9.16 9.05
C LEU A 133 -21.89 7.71 8.56
N GLU A 134 -21.31 7.38 7.42
CA GLU A 134 -21.32 6.03 6.89
C GLU A 134 -20.62 5.07 7.85
N ASP A 135 -19.35 5.29 8.12
CA ASP A 135 -18.50 4.44 8.97
C ASP A 135 -18.96 4.39 10.42
N LEU A 136 -19.22 5.55 11.02
CA LEU A 136 -19.55 5.61 12.45
C LEU A 136 -20.91 4.97 12.76
N THR A 137 -21.77 4.79 11.75
CA THR A 137 -23.07 4.12 11.92
C THR A 137 -23.14 2.70 11.36
N ASP A 138 -22.14 2.28 10.60
CA ASP A 138 -22.05 0.94 10.00
C ASP A 138 -21.70 -0.14 11.04
N CYS A 139 -21.99 -1.41 10.73
CA CYS A 139 -21.74 -2.56 11.62
C CYS A 139 -22.28 -2.34 13.05
N ASN A 140 -23.50 -1.81 13.16
CA ASN A 140 -24.12 -1.41 14.42
C ASN A 140 -23.36 -0.32 15.21
N GLY A 141 -22.57 0.50 14.51
CA GLY A 141 -21.78 1.59 15.07
C GLY A 141 -20.62 1.11 15.95
N SER A 142 -20.06 -0.07 15.66
CA SER A 142 -18.89 -0.61 16.36
C SER A 142 -17.67 0.29 16.20
N LYS A 143 -17.45 0.88 15.01
CA LYS A 143 -16.38 1.84 14.75
C LYS A 143 -16.45 3.07 15.67
N PHE A 144 -17.65 3.64 15.88
CA PHE A 144 -17.85 4.75 16.83
C PHE A 144 -17.50 4.34 18.27
N LEU A 145 -17.99 3.18 18.72
CA LEU A 145 -17.69 2.70 20.07
C LEU A 145 -16.20 2.44 20.27
N SER A 146 -15.55 1.85 19.26
CA SER A 146 -14.12 1.54 19.29
C SER A 146 -13.28 2.81 19.34
N LEU A 147 -13.61 3.79 18.50
CA LEU A 147 -13.00 5.12 18.52
C LEU A 147 -13.16 5.79 19.89
N LEU A 148 -14.37 5.80 20.45
CA LEU A 148 -14.65 6.35 21.76
C LEU A 148 -13.85 5.65 22.85
N TYR A 149 -13.81 4.32 22.82
CA TYR A 149 -13.06 3.51 23.79
C TYR A 149 -11.57 3.87 23.78
N PHE A 150 -10.90 3.74 22.64
CA PHE A 150 -9.45 3.94 22.58
C PHE A 150 -9.07 5.40 22.90
N ARG A 151 -9.83 6.38 22.39
CA ARG A 151 -9.54 7.81 22.63
C ARG A 151 -9.83 8.27 24.06
N ALA A 152 -10.69 7.57 24.78
CA ALA A 152 -10.97 7.87 26.19
C ALA A 152 -10.05 7.10 27.14
N HIS A 153 -9.60 5.89 26.79
CA HIS A 153 -8.80 5.04 27.68
C HIS A 153 -7.29 5.22 27.54
N LEU A 154 -6.81 5.67 26.37
CA LEU A 154 -5.38 5.87 26.11
C LEU A 154 -5.03 7.36 26.13
N PHE A 155 -3.84 7.67 26.63
CA PHE A 155 -3.35 9.04 26.71
C PHE A 155 -3.11 9.63 25.31
N PRO A 156 -3.30 10.95 25.08
CA PRO A 156 -3.19 11.55 23.74
C PRO A 156 -1.86 11.32 23.01
N SER A 157 -0.74 11.17 23.75
CA SER A 157 0.57 10.94 23.14
C SER A 157 0.67 9.60 22.40
N GLU A 158 -0.10 8.57 22.81
CA GLU A 158 -0.15 7.26 22.14
C GLU A 158 -0.65 7.38 20.69
N PHE A 159 -1.44 8.41 20.39
CA PHE A 159 -1.96 8.67 19.05
C PHE A 159 -1.15 9.69 18.26
N ALA A 160 -0.17 10.37 18.85
CA ALA A 160 0.45 11.54 18.22
C ALA A 160 1.01 11.24 16.83
N ARG A 161 1.67 10.08 16.67
CA ARG A 161 2.19 9.66 15.36
C ARG A 161 1.09 9.20 14.42
N HIS A 162 0.12 8.45 14.92
CA HIS A 162 -1.00 7.97 14.13
C HIS A 162 -1.84 9.13 13.57
N ASP A 163 -2.11 10.14 14.39
CA ASP A 163 -2.81 11.35 13.99
C ASP A 163 -2.00 12.17 12.99
N HIS A 164 -0.69 12.24 13.17
CA HIS A 164 0.21 12.85 12.20
C HIS A 164 0.15 12.18 10.82
N ASP A 165 0.16 10.84 10.78
CA ASP A 165 0.03 10.08 9.54
C ASP A 165 -1.36 10.32 8.89
N ASN A 166 -2.44 10.42 9.67
CA ASN A 166 -3.78 10.73 9.14
C ASN A 166 -3.89 12.11 8.47
N ILE A 167 -3.17 13.11 8.99
CA ILE A 167 -3.18 14.50 8.49
C ILE A 167 -2.26 14.66 7.26
N THR A 168 -1.27 13.78 7.11
CA THR A 168 -0.22 13.90 6.09
C THR A 168 -0.81 14.03 4.69
N PHE A 169 -1.87 13.28 4.38
CA PHE A 169 -2.58 13.41 3.09
C PHE A 169 -3.07 14.83 2.81
N GLY A 170 -3.73 15.47 3.78
CA GLY A 170 -4.24 16.83 3.63
C GLY A 170 -3.15 17.88 3.47
N VAL A 171 -1.98 17.65 4.07
CA VAL A 171 -0.81 18.51 3.85
C VAL A 171 -0.30 18.36 2.43
N ILE A 172 -0.04 17.13 1.97
CA ILE A 172 0.54 16.89 0.64
C ILE A 172 -0.44 17.35 -0.45
N ALA A 173 -1.74 17.14 -0.24
CA ALA A 173 -2.81 17.64 -1.10
C ALA A 173 -3.02 19.16 -1.01
N LYS A 174 -2.30 19.88 -0.13
CA LYS A 174 -2.43 21.33 0.12
C LYS A 174 -3.79 21.79 0.65
N ALA A 175 -4.61 20.86 1.14
CA ALA A 175 -5.84 21.20 1.86
C ALA A 175 -5.54 21.75 3.27
N ILE A 176 -4.40 21.37 3.84
CA ILE A 176 -3.94 21.77 5.17
C ILE A 176 -2.61 22.51 5.05
N ASN A 177 -2.64 23.82 5.26
CA ASN A 177 -1.44 24.64 5.29
C ASN A 177 -0.67 24.47 6.61
N ARG A 178 0.66 24.57 6.54
CA ARG A 178 1.58 24.43 7.67
C ARG A 178 2.10 25.79 8.12
N VAL A 179 2.34 25.91 9.42
CA VAL A 179 3.18 26.98 9.98
C VAL A 179 4.64 26.58 9.95
N TYR A 180 5.55 27.54 10.04
CA TYR A 180 6.98 27.30 10.14
C TYR A 180 7.55 27.90 11.44
N THR A 181 8.46 27.18 12.08
CA THR A 181 9.24 27.63 13.24
C THR A 181 10.64 27.04 13.16
N GLU A 182 11.66 27.81 13.52
CA GLU A 182 13.06 27.38 13.45
C GLU A 182 13.61 26.93 14.83
N GLY A 183 14.44 25.88 14.82
CA GLY A 183 15.36 25.59 15.92
C GLY A 183 14.75 24.86 17.13
N CYS A 184 13.51 24.41 17.03
CA CYS A 184 12.87 23.63 18.08
C CYS A 184 11.92 22.56 17.53
N SER A 185 11.75 21.51 18.34
CA SER A 185 10.79 20.43 18.15
C SER A 185 10.06 20.18 19.46
N PHE A 186 9.01 19.36 19.44
CA PHE A 186 8.23 19.02 20.62
C PHE A 186 8.15 17.52 20.81
N LEU A 187 8.34 17.04 22.05
CA LEU A 187 8.24 15.62 22.36
C LEU A 187 6.83 15.10 22.08
N CYS A 188 6.72 13.95 21.42
CA CYS A 188 5.45 13.39 20.99
C CYS A 188 5.08 12.07 21.71
N TYR A 189 5.68 11.80 22.87
CA TYR A 189 5.46 10.57 23.66
C TYR A 189 5.30 10.86 25.16
N GLY A 190 4.94 9.80 25.89
CA GLY A 190 4.90 9.78 27.36
C GLY A 190 3.66 10.45 27.93
N ASP A 191 3.74 10.96 29.16
CA ASP A 191 2.60 11.50 29.90
C ASP A 191 2.55 13.04 29.85
N ARG A 192 1.79 13.65 30.77
CA ARG A 192 1.66 15.11 30.89
C ARG A 192 2.97 15.85 31.13
N SER A 193 3.98 15.17 31.67
CA SER A 193 5.28 15.77 31.97
C SER A 193 6.21 15.86 30.75
N THR A 194 5.96 15.01 29.74
CA THR A 194 6.78 14.93 28.53
C THR A 194 6.05 15.40 27.28
N TYR A 195 4.78 15.03 27.10
CA TYR A 195 4.04 15.25 25.86
C TYR A 195 3.85 16.74 25.58
N GLY A 196 4.37 17.19 24.43
CA GLY A 196 4.36 18.59 24.02
C GLY A 196 5.38 19.47 24.73
N LYS A 197 6.38 18.89 25.39
CA LYS A 197 7.54 19.63 25.92
C LYS A 197 8.47 20.05 24.78
N VAL A 198 8.94 21.30 24.82
CA VAL A 198 9.89 21.83 23.84
C VAL A 198 11.29 21.23 24.03
N VAL A 199 11.93 20.92 22.91
CA VAL A 199 13.35 20.55 22.82
C VAL A 199 14.02 21.39 21.73
N PHE A 200 15.18 21.96 22.03
CA PHE A 200 15.91 22.81 21.10
C PHE A 200 16.95 22.03 20.32
N TRP A 201 17.28 22.48 19.12
CA TRP A 201 18.27 21.80 18.26
C TRP A 201 19.72 22.13 18.61
N ASP A 202 19.95 23.16 19.43
CA ASP A 202 21.26 23.64 19.85
C ASP A 202 21.58 23.30 21.31
N GLN A 203 20.70 22.55 21.97
CA GLN A 203 20.82 22.19 23.38
C GLN A 203 20.57 20.70 23.56
N ALA A 204 21.48 20.04 24.27
CA ALA A 204 21.30 18.67 24.70
C ALA A 204 20.06 18.56 25.61
N TYR A 205 19.24 17.55 25.31
CA TYR A 205 18.20 17.02 26.17
C TYR A 205 18.72 15.75 26.87
N ASP A 206 17.83 14.97 27.48
CA ASP A 206 18.13 13.69 28.12
C ASP A 206 19.04 12.80 27.25
N ASP A 207 19.99 12.10 27.90
CA ASP A 207 21.03 11.29 27.25
C ASP A 207 21.89 12.03 26.20
N ASP A 208 22.10 13.34 26.38
CA ASP A 208 22.90 14.22 25.51
C ASP A 208 22.36 14.35 24.05
N LEU A 209 21.10 13.99 23.82
CA LEU A 209 20.46 14.10 22.50
C LEU A 209 19.80 15.47 22.31
N ASP A 210 20.04 16.15 21.20
CA ASP A 210 19.34 17.39 20.87
C ASP A 210 17.92 17.14 20.28
N GLY A 211 17.12 18.19 20.14
CA GLY A 211 15.77 18.10 19.61
C GLY A 211 15.68 17.57 18.17
N LEU A 212 16.71 17.79 17.35
CA LEU A 212 16.75 17.30 15.98
C LEU A 212 17.05 15.80 15.93
N GLN A 213 17.96 15.31 16.79
CA GLN A 213 18.24 13.89 16.95
C GLN A 213 16.99 13.15 17.43
N LEU A 214 16.26 13.70 18.40
CA LEU A 214 14.99 13.14 18.87
C LEU A 214 13.91 13.13 17.76
N GLU A 215 13.86 14.16 16.91
CA GLU A 215 12.97 14.19 15.75
C GLU A 215 13.33 13.10 14.73
N ASN A 216 14.63 12.93 14.45
CA ASN A 216 15.13 11.89 13.55
C ASN A 216 14.84 10.48 14.09
N MET A 217 14.89 10.28 15.40
CA MET A 217 14.52 9.03 16.08
C MET A 217 13.00 8.79 16.14
N GLY A 218 12.20 9.83 15.88
CA GLY A 218 10.74 9.78 15.90
C GLY A 218 10.11 9.92 17.29
N ASP A 219 10.86 10.49 18.25
CA ASP A 219 10.43 10.80 19.62
C ASP A 219 10.06 12.29 19.79
N ALA A 220 10.55 13.16 18.90
CA ALA A 220 10.06 14.53 18.76
C ALA A 220 9.40 14.75 17.39
N MET A 221 8.65 15.84 17.28
CA MET A 221 7.97 16.27 16.08
C MET A 221 8.20 17.77 15.89
N ASN A 222 8.41 18.19 14.64
CA ASN A 222 8.55 19.62 14.36
C ASN A 222 7.26 20.38 14.73
N VAL A 223 7.40 21.69 14.88
CA VAL A 223 6.30 22.58 15.28
C VAL A 223 5.11 22.51 14.30
N SER A 224 5.41 22.48 13.00
CA SER A 224 4.40 22.48 11.94
C SER A 224 3.44 21.29 12.02
N ASP A 225 3.97 20.15 12.42
CA ASP A 225 3.24 18.89 12.47
C ASP A 225 2.53 18.72 13.82
N ILE A 226 3.18 19.05 14.94
CA ILE A 226 2.61 18.80 16.28
C ILE A 226 1.37 19.67 16.55
N ILE A 227 1.33 20.90 16.04
CA ILE A 227 0.17 21.78 16.19
C ILE A 227 -1.05 21.21 15.45
N LEU A 228 -0.84 20.64 14.26
CA LEU A 228 -1.90 20.00 13.50
C LEU A 228 -2.41 18.75 14.23
N VAL A 229 -1.50 17.98 14.83
CA VAL A 229 -1.85 16.83 15.68
C VAL A 229 -2.72 17.28 16.86
N PHE A 230 -2.33 18.31 17.60
CA PHE A 230 -3.14 18.81 18.70
C PHE A 230 -4.51 19.32 18.23
N GLU A 231 -4.56 20.03 17.11
CA GLU A 231 -5.83 20.49 16.54
C GLU A 231 -6.77 19.32 16.21
N LEU A 232 -6.26 18.28 15.54
CA LEU A 232 -7.01 17.06 15.26
C LEU A 232 -7.51 16.42 16.56
N GLN A 233 -6.63 16.22 17.54
CA GLN A 233 -6.96 15.57 18.80
C GLN A 233 -8.03 16.35 19.58
N ILE A 234 -7.87 17.67 19.72
CA ILE A 234 -8.85 18.54 20.39
C ILE A 234 -10.21 18.42 19.71
N LYS A 235 -10.27 18.53 18.38
CA LYS A 235 -11.53 18.45 17.63
C LYS A 235 -12.19 17.08 17.76
N LEU A 236 -11.41 16.01 17.62
CA LEU A 236 -11.89 14.65 17.76
C LEU A 236 -12.44 14.38 19.16
N LEU A 237 -11.67 14.70 20.21
CA LEU A 237 -12.08 14.47 21.59
C LEU A 237 -13.29 15.34 21.96
N SER A 238 -13.36 16.58 21.45
CA SER A 238 -14.52 17.45 21.65
C SER A 238 -15.79 16.88 21.01
N PHE A 239 -15.67 16.33 19.80
CA PHE A 239 -16.76 15.63 19.14
C PHE A 239 -17.23 14.42 19.95
N LEU A 240 -16.30 13.56 20.38
CA LEU A 240 -16.61 12.38 21.19
C LEU A 240 -17.23 12.74 22.55
N LEU A 241 -16.76 13.82 23.17
CA LEU A 241 -17.31 14.35 24.41
C LEU A 241 -18.76 14.80 24.21
N ARG A 242 -19.04 15.64 23.22
CA ARG A 242 -20.41 16.10 22.91
C ARG A 242 -21.34 14.93 22.59
N ALA A 243 -20.87 13.96 21.80
CA ALA A 243 -21.66 12.76 21.50
C ALA A 243 -21.98 11.95 22.76
N SER A 244 -21.03 11.84 23.69
CA SER A 244 -21.21 11.17 24.98
C SER A 244 -22.19 11.90 25.88
N GLU A 245 -22.11 13.23 25.96
CA GLU A 245 -23.05 14.08 26.72
C GLU A 245 -24.48 13.98 26.16
N LEU A 246 -24.65 13.99 24.83
CA LEU A 246 -25.95 13.78 24.19
C LEU A 246 -26.51 12.37 24.46
N LEU A 247 -25.65 11.36 24.48
CA LEU A 247 -26.03 10.00 24.84
C LEU A 247 -26.45 9.89 26.30
N LEU A 248 -25.85 10.67 27.20
CA LEU A 248 -26.05 10.66 28.64
C LEU A 248 -26.82 11.90 29.15
N HIS A 249 -27.68 12.51 28.32
CA HIS A 249 -28.40 13.75 28.63
C HIS A 249 -29.26 13.74 29.91
N ASP A 250 -29.51 12.56 30.49
CA ASP A 250 -30.27 12.32 31.71
C ASP A 250 -29.39 11.86 32.90
N HIS A 251 -28.06 11.83 32.76
CA HIS A 251 -27.11 11.50 33.82
C HIS A 251 -26.49 12.75 34.42
N ASP A 252 -26.18 12.71 35.72
CA ASP A 252 -25.33 13.72 36.36
C ASP A 252 -23.87 13.46 36.01
N LEU A 253 -23.32 14.29 35.12
CA LEU A 253 -21.94 14.18 34.68
C LEU A 253 -20.97 14.99 35.55
N THR A 254 -21.39 15.52 36.71
CA THR A 254 -20.51 16.28 37.61
C THR A 254 -19.80 15.38 38.61
N ALA A 255 -20.46 14.35 39.13
CA ALA A 255 -19.92 13.38 40.08
C ALA A 255 -19.58 12.06 39.37
N LEU A 256 -18.32 11.92 38.93
CA LEU A 256 -17.86 10.77 38.15
C LEU A 256 -17.26 9.71 39.09
N VAL A 257 -17.91 8.56 39.19
CA VAL A 257 -17.41 7.39 39.93
C VAL A 257 -17.00 6.33 38.91
N PRO A 258 -15.69 5.99 38.79
CA PRO A 258 -15.23 5.00 37.83
C PRO A 258 -15.88 3.63 38.03
N GLU A 259 -16.36 3.04 36.94
CA GLU A 259 -16.80 1.65 36.86
C GLU A 259 -15.63 0.74 36.42
N PRO A 260 -15.70 -0.58 36.65
CA PRO A 260 -14.73 -1.52 36.11
C PRO A 260 -14.64 -1.40 34.58
N PRO A 261 -13.43 -1.34 33.98
CA PRO A 261 -13.27 -1.16 32.55
C PRO A 261 -13.86 -2.34 31.78
N LEU A 262 -14.56 -2.05 30.68
CA LEU A 262 -15.05 -3.06 29.76
C LEU A 262 -13.97 -3.42 28.73
N PRO A 263 -13.98 -4.63 28.16
CA PRO A 263 -13.06 -4.96 27.08
C PRO A 263 -13.31 -4.09 25.85
N PRO A 264 -12.29 -3.82 25.00
CA PRO A 264 -12.46 -3.04 23.78
C PRO A 264 -13.65 -3.54 22.93
N PRO A 265 -14.43 -2.66 22.29
CA PRO A 265 -15.51 -3.07 21.40
C PRO A 265 -14.96 -3.88 20.24
N GLU A 266 -15.59 -5.01 19.93
CA GLU A 266 -15.23 -5.82 18.78
C GLU A 266 -15.81 -5.19 17.49
N ILE A 267 -14.93 -4.90 16.54
CA ILE A 267 -15.34 -4.52 15.18
C ILE A 267 -15.45 -5.82 14.39
N LEU A 268 -16.68 -6.28 14.15
CA LEU A 268 -16.91 -7.42 13.27
C LEU A 268 -16.38 -7.09 11.88
N THR A 269 -15.39 -7.85 11.45
CA THR A 269 -14.90 -7.82 10.08
C THR A 269 -15.66 -8.87 9.26
N PRO A 270 -16.08 -8.57 8.03
CA PRO A 270 -16.62 -9.59 7.14
C PRO A 270 -15.61 -10.74 7.00
N GLU A 271 -16.04 -11.97 7.24
CA GLU A 271 -15.21 -13.16 7.05
C GLU A 271 -14.98 -13.41 5.56
N GLY A 272 -13.72 -13.62 5.19
CA GLY A 272 -13.30 -14.01 3.85
C GLY A 272 -12.59 -12.89 3.11
N ALA A 273 -11.27 -13.05 2.95
CA ALA A 273 -10.55 -12.32 1.92
C ALA A 273 -10.69 -13.11 0.61
N GLU A 274 -11.44 -12.63 -0.38
CA GLU A 274 -11.49 -13.25 -1.72
C GLU A 274 -10.30 -12.79 -2.57
N THR A 275 -9.75 -11.60 -2.28
CA THR A 275 -8.60 -11.04 -2.96
C THR A 275 -7.47 -10.68 -1.99
N GLY A 276 -6.21 -10.81 -2.44
CA GLY A 276 -5.05 -10.74 -1.54
C GLY A 276 -4.82 -9.39 -0.85
N TRP A 277 -5.25 -8.26 -1.44
CA TRP A 277 -5.02 -6.92 -0.88
C TRP A 277 -6.12 -6.43 0.07
N GLU A 278 -7.21 -7.19 0.22
CA GLU A 278 -8.31 -6.86 1.13
C GLU A 278 -7.83 -6.71 2.58
N SER A 279 -6.74 -7.39 2.96
CA SER A 279 -6.09 -7.20 4.27
C SER A 279 -5.58 -5.76 4.45
N VAL A 280 -4.85 -5.23 3.46
CA VAL A 280 -4.27 -3.88 3.49
C VAL A 280 -5.36 -2.81 3.45
N ALA A 281 -6.35 -2.99 2.57
CA ALA A 281 -7.53 -2.12 2.48
C ALA A 281 -8.25 -2.05 3.83
N ARG A 282 -8.52 -3.22 4.43
CA ARG A 282 -9.17 -3.34 5.74
C ARG A 282 -8.36 -2.69 6.85
N GLN A 283 -7.05 -2.90 6.90
CA GLN A 283 -6.18 -2.23 7.87
C GLN A 283 -6.26 -0.71 7.71
N SER A 284 -6.19 -0.19 6.49
CA SER A 284 -6.33 1.25 6.21
C SER A 284 -7.68 1.79 6.69
N ASN A 285 -8.76 1.07 6.40
CA ASN A 285 -10.11 1.47 6.77
C ASN A 285 -10.30 1.51 8.29
N LEU A 286 -9.71 0.53 9.00
CA LEU A 286 -9.89 0.38 10.44
C LEU A 286 -8.87 1.17 11.27
N ARG A 287 -7.77 1.64 10.68
CA ARG A 287 -6.61 2.22 11.39
C ARG A 287 -7.00 3.28 12.42
N SER A 288 -7.94 4.17 12.07
CA SER A 288 -8.33 5.29 12.91
C SER A 288 -9.27 4.92 14.06
N TYR A 289 -9.90 3.74 14.01
CA TYR A 289 -10.86 3.26 15.01
C TYR A 289 -10.25 2.27 15.98
N LEU A 290 -9.01 1.85 15.77
CA LEU A 290 -8.30 0.85 16.57
C LEU A 290 -7.19 1.50 17.41
N HIS A 291 -6.57 0.69 18.26
CA HIS A 291 -5.35 1.09 18.96
C HIS A 291 -4.26 1.47 17.93
N PRO A 292 -3.54 2.59 18.11
CA PRO A 292 -2.38 2.91 17.30
C PRO A 292 -1.37 1.77 17.35
N GLU A 293 -1.21 1.06 16.25
CA GLU A 293 -0.28 -0.06 16.22
C GLU A 293 1.17 0.45 16.22
N GLY A 294 1.96 0.01 17.19
CA GLY A 294 3.42 0.20 17.19
C GLY A 294 4.15 -0.77 16.25
N PHE A 295 5.47 -0.74 16.30
CA PHE A 295 6.27 -1.79 15.68
C PHE A 295 5.98 -3.15 16.31
N SER A 296 5.70 -4.15 15.47
CA SER A 296 5.53 -5.53 15.87
C SER A 296 6.47 -6.41 15.04
N PHE A 297 7.51 -6.91 15.69
CA PHE A 297 8.43 -7.85 15.05
C PHE A 297 7.68 -9.12 14.61
N ASP A 298 6.75 -9.61 15.43
CA ASP A 298 5.99 -10.82 15.13
C ASP A 298 5.06 -10.62 13.94
N SER A 299 4.47 -9.42 13.77
CA SER A 299 3.66 -9.11 12.58
C SER A 299 4.52 -9.06 11.31
N LEU A 300 5.69 -8.41 11.38
CA LEU A 300 6.64 -8.36 10.26
C LEU A 300 7.14 -9.77 9.88
N TYR A 301 7.44 -10.58 10.88
CA TYR A 301 7.83 -11.98 10.71
C TYR A 301 6.69 -12.81 10.11
N ALA A 302 5.46 -12.64 10.60
CA ALA A 302 4.30 -13.38 10.11
C ALA A 302 4.02 -13.12 8.63
N ILE A 303 4.15 -11.87 8.15
CA ILE A 303 4.04 -11.55 6.73
C ILE A 303 5.11 -12.30 5.93
N ALA A 304 6.39 -12.16 6.32
CA ALA A 304 7.49 -12.80 5.58
C ALA A 304 7.44 -14.33 5.62
N ASP A 305 7.02 -14.92 6.74
CA ASP A 305 6.85 -16.37 6.87
C ASP A 305 5.68 -16.88 6.04
N THR A 306 4.55 -16.16 6.03
CA THR A 306 3.38 -16.49 5.20
C THR A 306 3.75 -16.44 3.72
N GLU A 307 4.35 -15.35 3.25
CA GLU A 307 4.76 -15.19 1.86
C GLU A 307 5.83 -16.21 1.44
N TYR A 308 6.78 -16.52 2.31
CA TYR A 308 7.75 -17.60 2.07
C TYR A 308 7.06 -18.97 1.93
N ASN A 309 6.10 -19.28 2.80
CA ASN A 309 5.36 -20.54 2.73
C ASN A 309 4.48 -20.62 1.48
N LEU A 310 3.84 -19.52 1.08
CA LEU A 310 3.09 -19.44 -0.18
C LEU A 310 4.00 -19.65 -1.39
N ALA A 311 5.15 -18.98 -1.44
CA ALA A 311 6.12 -19.16 -2.52
C ALA A 311 6.69 -20.59 -2.57
N LYS A 312 6.96 -21.17 -1.40
CA LYS A 312 7.38 -22.57 -1.25
C LYS A 312 6.31 -23.53 -1.75
N ASP A 313 5.06 -23.36 -1.33
CA ASP A 313 3.96 -24.22 -1.77
C ASP A 313 3.70 -24.08 -3.27
N HIS A 314 3.77 -22.86 -3.81
CA HIS A 314 3.69 -22.60 -5.24
C HIS A 314 4.78 -23.33 -6.03
N LEU A 315 6.04 -23.23 -5.59
CA LEU A 315 7.17 -23.98 -6.15
C LEU A 315 6.92 -25.49 -6.13
N ILE A 316 6.37 -26.02 -5.03
CA ILE A 316 6.15 -27.45 -4.94
C ILE A 316 4.98 -27.89 -5.84
N GLN A 317 3.87 -27.16 -5.84
CA GLN A 317 2.70 -27.47 -6.67
C GLN A 317 3.09 -27.47 -8.15
N ILE A 318 3.80 -26.44 -8.63
CA ILE A 318 4.20 -26.39 -10.03
C ILE A 318 5.17 -27.52 -10.41
N ARG A 319 5.99 -28.01 -9.47
CA ARG A 319 6.94 -29.11 -9.67
C ARG A 319 6.34 -30.50 -9.49
N THR A 320 5.12 -30.62 -8.96
CA THR A 320 4.55 -31.93 -8.60
C THR A 320 3.14 -32.19 -9.13
N ASP A 321 2.43 -31.16 -9.60
CA ASP A 321 1.09 -31.26 -10.14
C ASP A 321 1.07 -30.80 -11.62
N PRO A 322 0.89 -31.73 -12.58
CA PRO A 322 0.80 -31.40 -14.00
C PRO A 322 -0.36 -30.45 -14.34
N GLN A 323 -1.51 -30.58 -13.68
CA GLN A 323 -2.67 -29.75 -13.94
C GLN A 323 -2.41 -28.32 -13.45
N TYR A 324 -1.82 -28.17 -12.25
CA TYR A 324 -1.45 -26.86 -11.72
C TYR A 324 -0.44 -26.14 -12.63
N LEU A 325 0.55 -26.86 -13.18
CA LEU A 325 1.47 -26.31 -14.17
C LEU A 325 0.71 -25.82 -15.42
N ALA A 326 -0.22 -26.61 -15.96
CA ALA A 326 -1.01 -26.23 -17.14
C ALA A 326 -1.83 -24.96 -16.92
N GLU A 327 -2.55 -24.88 -15.80
CA GLU A 327 -3.38 -23.72 -15.44
C GLU A 327 -2.52 -22.45 -15.36
N TYR A 328 -1.34 -22.54 -14.74
CA TYR A 328 -0.46 -21.41 -14.55
C TYR A 328 0.27 -20.99 -15.84
N LEU A 329 0.67 -21.95 -16.68
CA LEU A 329 1.19 -21.68 -18.03
C LEU A 329 0.14 -20.95 -18.89
N GLU A 330 -1.09 -21.43 -18.88
CA GLU A 330 -2.21 -20.85 -19.62
C GLU A 330 -2.54 -19.43 -19.10
N GLU A 331 -2.54 -19.22 -17.79
CA GLU A 331 -2.75 -17.90 -17.20
C GLU A 331 -1.68 -16.90 -17.65
N HIS A 332 -0.40 -17.26 -17.57
CA HIS A 332 0.71 -16.39 -18.01
C HIS A 332 0.75 -16.19 -19.52
N PHE A 333 0.34 -17.20 -20.31
CA PHE A 333 0.15 -17.08 -21.75
C PHE A 333 -0.94 -16.05 -22.08
N ASN A 334 -2.08 -16.14 -21.42
CA ASN A 334 -3.18 -15.20 -21.62
C ASN A 334 -2.84 -13.76 -21.18
N HIS A 335 -1.92 -13.59 -20.23
CA HIS A 335 -1.37 -12.32 -19.75
C HIS A 335 -0.11 -11.84 -20.51
N ARG A 336 0.06 -12.26 -21.76
CA ARG A 336 1.12 -11.74 -22.63
C ARG A 336 0.69 -10.44 -23.31
N LEU A 337 1.50 -9.39 -23.19
CA LEU A 337 1.29 -8.09 -23.87
C LEU A 337 1.17 -8.24 -25.38
N GLU A 338 1.82 -9.25 -25.94
CA GLU A 338 1.85 -9.47 -27.38
C GLU A 338 0.45 -9.83 -27.95
N HIS A 339 -0.51 -10.23 -27.11
CA HIS A 339 -1.93 -10.37 -27.48
C HIS A 339 -2.63 -9.04 -27.74
N SER A 340 -2.07 -7.92 -27.29
CA SER A 340 -2.60 -6.57 -27.46
C SER A 340 -2.02 -5.84 -28.69
N SER A 341 -1.19 -6.51 -29.50
CA SER A 341 -0.57 -5.94 -30.71
C SER A 341 -1.62 -5.63 -31.79
N THR A 342 -1.59 -4.40 -32.32
CA THR A 342 -2.55 -3.91 -33.31
C THR A 342 -2.14 -4.16 -34.77
N HIS A 343 -0.84 -4.25 -35.06
CA HIS A 343 -0.32 -4.22 -36.44
C HIS A 343 0.15 -5.59 -36.93
N THR A 344 0.80 -6.37 -36.08
CA THR A 344 1.36 -7.68 -36.44
C THR A 344 1.14 -8.68 -35.32
N LYS A 345 0.66 -9.88 -35.67
CA LYS A 345 0.53 -10.97 -34.70
C LYS A 345 1.91 -11.57 -34.45
N PRO A 346 2.37 -11.65 -33.19
CA PRO A 346 3.65 -12.28 -32.85
C PRO A 346 3.62 -13.77 -33.22
N PRO A 347 4.76 -14.39 -33.54
CA PRO A 347 4.85 -15.84 -33.64
C PRO A 347 4.40 -16.50 -32.34
N ILE A 348 3.46 -17.44 -32.41
CA ILE A 348 2.90 -18.11 -31.22
C ILE A 348 3.98 -18.80 -30.37
N ALA A 349 5.00 -19.35 -31.01
CA ALA A 349 6.14 -19.98 -30.34
C ALA A 349 6.92 -19.00 -29.45
N LEU A 350 7.05 -17.73 -29.89
CA LEU A 350 7.69 -16.67 -29.11
C LEU A 350 6.88 -16.34 -27.86
N VAL A 351 5.56 -16.16 -28.02
CA VAL A 351 4.65 -15.82 -26.91
C VAL A 351 4.64 -16.92 -25.85
N ARG A 352 4.53 -18.18 -26.28
CA ARG A 352 4.60 -19.38 -25.43
C ARG A 352 5.93 -19.47 -24.67
N ASN A 353 7.04 -19.23 -25.37
CA ASN A 353 8.36 -19.26 -24.76
C ASN A 353 8.48 -18.22 -23.63
N ARG A 354 8.05 -16.98 -23.89
CA ARG A 354 8.09 -15.90 -22.90
C ARG A 354 7.17 -16.13 -21.73
N ALA A 355 5.99 -16.72 -21.96
CA ALA A 355 5.09 -17.12 -20.88
C ALA A 355 5.77 -18.11 -19.94
N VAL A 356 6.38 -19.18 -20.47
CA VAL A 356 7.09 -20.18 -19.65
C VAL A 356 8.29 -19.59 -18.94
N ARG A 357 9.07 -18.74 -19.62
CA ARG A 357 10.18 -18.02 -18.99
C ARG A 357 9.70 -17.22 -17.78
N GLN A 358 8.59 -16.47 -17.91
CA GLN A 358 8.06 -15.68 -16.81
C GLN A 358 7.59 -16.57 -15.65
N VAL A 359 6.89 -17.66 -15.95
CA VAL A 359 6.47 -18.65 -14.93
C VAL A 359 7.66 -19.17 -14.15
N LEU A 360 8.71 -19.63 -14.83
CA LEU A 360 9.90 -20.17 -14.18
C LEU A 360 10.67 -19.11 -13.39
N PHE A 361 10.73 -17.88 -13.92
CA PHE A 361 11.35 -16.76 -13.23
C PHE A 361 10.60 -16.43 -11.93
N ASP A 362 9.29 -16.21 -12.01
CA ASP A 362 8.47 -15.83 -10.85
C ASP A 362 8.56 -16.89 -9.74
N VAL A 363 8.37 -18.18 -10.08
CA VAL A 363 8.43 -19.28 -9.11
C VAL A 363 9.75 -19.32 -8.33
N TYR A 364 10.88 -19.25 -9.02
CA TYR A 364 12.20 -19.41 -8.38
C TYR A 364 12.67 -18.13 -7.70
N MET A 365 12.40 -16.97 -8.31
CA MET A 365 12.75 -15.67 -7.74
C MET A 365 11.96 -15.42 -6.48
N ASP A 366 10.63 -15.57 -6.50
CA ASP A 366 9.79 -15.30 -5.33
C ASP A 366 10.17 -16.22 -4.17
N PHE A 367 10.43 -17.52 -4.44
CA PHE A 367 10.91 -18.46 -3.41
C PHE A 367 12.26 -18.05 -2.82
N GLY A 368 13.25 -17.69 -3.66
CA GLY A 368 14.58 -17.30 -3.20
C GLY A 368 14.59 -15.96 -2.46
N GLU A 369 13.87 -14.97 -2.98
CA GLU A 369 13.75 -13.63 -2.40
C GLU A 369 13.10 -13.66 -1.00
N TRP A 370 11.97 -14.36 -0.86
CA TRP A 370 11.32 -14.51 0.45
C TRP A 370 12.13 -15.37 1.42
N HIS A 371 12.91 -16.34 0.93
CA HIS A 371 13.85 -17.09 1.76
C HIS A 371 14.92 -16.18 2.37
N ILE A 372 15.49 -15.26 1.58
CA ILE A 372 16.48 -14.28 2.06
C ILE A 372 15.84 -13.38 3.12
N MET A 373 14.67 -12.81 2.82
CA MET A 373 13.92 -11.93 3.73
C MET A 373 13.66 -12.61 5.09
N LEU A 374 13.10 -13.82 5.07
CA LEU A 374 12.83 -14.59 6.30
C LEU A 374 14.11 -14.93 7.06
N SER A 375 15.21 -15.19 6.35
CA SER A 375 16.51 -15.47 6.97
C SER A 375 17.09 -14.23 7.67
N CYS A 376 16.96 -13.04 7.06
CA CYS A 376 17.35 -11.78 7.70
C CYS A 376 16.54 -11.53 8.98
N LEU A 377 15.22 -11.73 8.94
CA LEU A 377 14.38 -11.59 10.14
C LEU A 377 14.77 -12.60 11.23
N LYS A 378 15.03 -13.87 10.88
CA LYS A 378 15.49 -14.86 11.88
C LYS A 378 16.78 -14.43 12.56
N ARG A 379 17.75 -13.88 11.82
CA ARG A 379 19.00 -13.35 12.41
C ARG A 379 18.76 -12.11 13.27
N ALA A 380 17.91 -11.17 12.82
CA ALA A 380 17.50 -10.01 13.60
C ALA A 380 16.90 -10.42 14.95
N LYS A 381 15.97 -11.40 14.94
CA LYS A 381 15.37 -11.96 16.16
C LYS A 381 16.42 -12.55 17.09
N SER A 382 17.33 -13.36 16.56
CA SER A 382 18.43 -13.92 17.35
C SER A 382 19.42 -12.86 17.86
N ALA A 383 19.58 -11.73 17.15
CA ALA A 383 20.41 -10.61 17.60
C ALA A 383 19.79 -9.91 18.82
N ILE A 384 18.50 -9.60 18.77
CA ILE A 384 17.82 -8.92 19.88
C ILE A 384 17.64 -9.83 21.12
N GLU A 385 17.42 -11.13 20.93
CA GLU A 385 17.33 -12.09 22.05
C GLU A 385 18.66 -12.20 22.80
N ARG A 386 19.80 -12.02 22.12
CA ARG A 386 21.13 -12.04 22.74
C ARG A 386 21.44 -10.80 23.57
N THR A 387 20.85 -9.66 23.26
CA THR A 387 21.12 -8.39 23.97
C THR A 387 20.40 -8.26 25.32
N LYS A 388 19.65 -9.29 25.77
CA LYS A 388 18.99 -9.39 27.09
C LYS A 388 18.12 -8.18 27.50
N GLY A 389 17.68 -7.37 26.54
CA GLY A 389 16.92 -6.14 26.79
C GLY A 389 16.08 -5.73 25.59
N SER A 390 14.95 -5.08 25.90
CA SER A 390 14.11 -4.36 24.93
C SER A 390 14.90 -3.19 24.36
N VAL A 391 14.82 -2.95 23.05
CA VAL A 391 15.21 -1.66 22.49
C VAL A 391 14.28 -0.62 23.11
N SER A 392 14.83 0.27 23.92
CA SER A 392 14.06 1.33 24.58
C SER A 392 14.13 2.60 23.73
N ARG A 393 13.12 3.47 23.83
CA ARG A 393 13.16 4.80 23.22
C ARG A 393 14.38 5.58 23.74
N GLY A 394 14.95 6.45 22.91
CA GLY A 394 16.17 7.20 23.25
C GLY A 394 17.48 6.40 23.33
N CYS A 395 17.45 5.07 23.22
CA CYS A 395 18.68 4.26 23.23
C CYS A 395 19.18 3.94 21.82
N GLU A 396 20.48 3.71 21.65
CA GLU A 396 21.02 3.20 20.38
C GLU A 396 20.51 1.79 20.06
N ILE A 397 20.32 1.51 18.77
CA ILE A 397 19.92 0.19 18.28
C ILE A 397 21.17 -0.71 18.22
N PRO A 398 21.13 -1.95 18.75
CA PRO A 398 22.27 -2.87 18.64
C PRO A 398 22.70 -3.09 17.19
N THR A 399 24.00 -2.95 16.89
CA THR A 399 24.52 -2.92 15.51
C THR A 399 24.14 -4.15 14.70
N GLU A 400 24.24 -5.35 15.25
CA GLU A 400 23.87 -6.59 14.53
C GLU A 400 22.38 -6.64 14.18
N TYR A 401 21.52 -6.21 15.11
CA TYR A 401 20.08 -6.13 14.89
C TYR A 401 19.77 -5.06 13.83
N GLN A 402 20.41 -3.90 13.91
CA GLN A 402 20.28 -2.82 12.94
C GLN A 402 20.69 -3.25 11.53
N GLU A 403 21.82 -3.95 11.38
CA GLU A 403 22.29 -4.44 10.09
C GLU A 403 21.32 -5.41 9.43
N ASP A 404 20.70 -6.32 10.19
CA ASP A 404 19.69 -7.21 9.64
C ASP A 404 18.38 -6.48 9.31
N LEU A 405 18.00 -5.45 10.05
CA LEU A 405 16.87 -4.58 9.68
C LEU A 405 17.15 -3.76 8.41
N PHE A 406 18.39 -3.31 8.19
CA PHE A 406 18.79 -2.70 6.92
C PHE A 406 18.70 -3.68 5.76
N ASN A 407 19.12 -4.93 5.97
CA ASN A 407 18.96 -5.99 4.96
C ASN A 407 17.48 -6.25 4.64
N VAL A 408 16.62 -6.28 5.65
CA VAL A 408 15.16 -6.39 5.51
C VAL A 408 14.58 -5.20 4.72
N ARG A 409 14.97 -3.97 5.07
CA ARG A 409 14.56 -2.75 4.36
C ARG A 409 14.96 -2.83 2.89
N ALA A 410 16.22 -3.17 2.60
CA ALA A 410 16.72 -3.29 1.23
C ALA A 410 15.93 -4.33 0.40
N CYS A 411 15.59 -5.48 0.98
CA CYS A 411 14.73 -6.48 0.33
C CYS A 411 13.34 -5.90 0.01
N LEU A 412 12.66 -5.29 0.98
CA LEU A 412 11.32 -4.72 0.77
C LEU A 412 11.31 -3.60 -0.28
N TYR A 413 12.31 -2.73 -0.28
CA TYR A 413 12.46 -1.69 -1.30
C TYR A 413 12.69 -2.29 -2.69
N ALA A 414 13.53 -3.31 -2.82
CA ALA A 414 13.75 -4.01 -4.08
C ALA A 414 12.48 -4.70 -4.58
N PHE A 415 11.70 -5.33 -3.69
CA PHE A 415 10.41 -5.93 -4.04
C PHE A 415 9.44 -4.87 -4.54
N ASN A 416 9.29 -3.77 -3.78
CA ASN A 416 8.43 -2.65 -4.17
C ASN A 416 8.84 -2.06 -5.53
N LYS A 417 10.15 -1.89 -5.80
CA LYS A 417 10.68 -1.44 -7.10
C LYS A 417 10.33 -2.42 -8.23
N ARG A 418 10.47 -3.72 -7.99
CA ARG A 418 10.08 -4.78 -8.95
C ARG A 418 8.58 -4.76 -9.24
N PHE A 419 7.73 -4.61 -8.22
CA PHE A 419 6.27 -4.47 -8.41
C PHE A 419 5.95 -3.21 -9.22
N LYS A 420 6.52 -2.04 -8.87
CA LYS A 420 6.34 -0.81 -9.64
C LYS A 420 6.67 -1.01 -11.13
N GLN A 421 7.82 -1.61 -11.44
CA GLN A 421 8.26 -1.85 -12.82
C GLN A 421 7.35 -2.82 -13.60
N ARG A 422 6.73 -3.78 -12.92
CA ARG A 422 5.90 -4.82 -13.55
C ARG A 422 4.42 -4.47 -13.61
N PHE A 423 3.93 -3.62 -12.72
CA PHE A 423 2.50 -3.40 -12.52
C PHE A 423 1.81 -2.97 -13.81
N SER A 424 2.40 -2.01 -14.51
CA SER A 424 1.91 -1.51 -15.79
C SER A 424 1.77 -2.59 -16.86
N VAL A 425 2.76 -3.48 -16.96
CA VAL A 425 2.78 -4.61 -17.89
C VAL A 425 1.69 -5.62 -17.55
N VAL A 426 1.56 -5.99 -16.26
CA VAL A 426 0.54 -6.94 -15.78
C VAL A 426 -0.86 -6.40 -15.99
N LEU A 427 -1.06 -5.10 -15.74
CA LEU A 427 -2.32 -4.42 -15.93
C LEU A 427 -2.72 -4.36 -17.42
N ALA A 428 -1.81 -3.90 -18.28
CA ALA A 428 -2.07 -3.76 -19.71
C ALA A 428 -2.18 -5.10 -20.44
N SER A 429 -1.64 -6.18 -19.88
CA SER A 429 -1.78 -7.54 -20.43
C SER A 429 -2.96 -8.33 -19.87
N SER A 430 -3.58 -7.85 -18.78
CA SER A 430 -4.70 -8.52 -18.12
C SER A 430 -5.89 -8.73 -19.08
N PRO A 431 -6.41 -9.96 -19.26
CA PRO A 431 -7.46 -10.25 -20.23
C PRO A 431 -8.70 -9.36 -20.16
N PRO A 432 -9.28 -9.05 -18.98
CA PRO A 432 -10.46 -8.20 -18.89
C PRO A 432 -10.16 -6.72 -19.16
N LEU A 433 -8.92 -6.28 -18.94
CA LEU A 433 -8.53 -4.87 -18.93
C LEU A 433 -7.75 -4.42 -20.18
N ARG A 434 -7.04 -5.32 -20.87
CA ARG A 434 -6.15 -5.01 -22.00
C ARG A 434 -6.78 -4.20 -23.12
N LYS A 435 -8.10 -4.30 -23.32
CA LYS A 435 -8.86 -3.50 -24.30
C LYS A 435 -8.80 -1.99 -24.05
N HIS A 436 -8.53 -1.58 -22.81
CA HIS A 436 -8.43 -0.17 -22.41
C HIS A 436 -7.05 0.43 -22.66
N PHE A 437 -6.06 -0.41 -22.98
CA PHE A 437 -4.67 0.00 -23.23
C PHE A 437 -4.35 -0.07 -24.73
N LYS A 438 -3.44 0.78 -25.19
CA LYS A 438 -2.82 0.67 -26.52
C LYS A 438 -1.41 0.15 -26.32
N VAL A 439 -1.02 -0.91 -27.03
CA VAL A 439 0.34 -1.45 -27.01
C VAL A 439 0.90 -1.38 -28.43
N GLU A 440 2.07 -0.76 -28.56
CA GLU A 440 2.83 -0.63 -29.80
C GLU A 440 4.20 -1.28 -29.60
N PHE A 441 4.58 -2.17 -30.50
CA PHE A 441 5.91 -2.77 -30.50
C PHE A 441 6.80 -2.00 -31.47
N LEU A 442 7.93 -1.52 -30.97
CA LEU A 442 8.89 -0.68 -31.69
C LEU A 442 9.93 -1.51 -32.47
N ASP A 443 9.90 -2.83 -32.29
CA ASP A 443 10.79 -3.76 -32.97
C ASP A 443 10.04 -5.00 -33.48
N ASN A 444 10.68 -5.69 -34.42
CA ASN A 444 10.18 -6.93 -35.01
C ASN A 444 10.53 -8.16 -34.15
N VAL A 445 11.07 -7.97 -32.95
CA VAL A 445 11.34 -9.04 -31.98
C VAL A 445 10.43 -8.95 -30.77
N TRP A 446 9.46 -8.02 -30.79
CA TRP A 446 8.51 -7.70 -29.75
C TRP A 446 9.16 -7.49 -28.36
N ARG A 447 10.40 -6.98 -28.29
CA ARG A 447 11.09 -6.71 -27.01
C ARG A 447 10.78 -5.29 -26.55
N ASN A 448 10.98 -4.33 -27.43
CA ASN A 448 10.72 -2.92 -27.17
C ASN A 448 9.26 -2.63 -27.45
N ASN A 449 8.54 -2.23 -26.40
CA ASN A 449 7.15 -1.89 -26.47
C ASN A 449 6.90 -0.54 -25.80
N ARG A 450 5.94 0.20 -26.34
CA ARG A 450 5.36 1.38 -25.74
C ARG A 450 3.88 1.06 -25.53
N TYR A 451 3.43 1.14 -24.29
CA TYR A 451 2.01 1.06 -24.00
C TYR A 451 1.53 2.37 -23.40
N SER A 452 0.25 2.67 -23.59
CA SER A 452 -0.37 3.82 -22.94
C SER A 452 -0.47 3.56 -21.44
N ASN A 453 0.17 4.38 -20.60
CA ASN A 453 0.00 4.31 -19.14
C ASN A 453 -1.36 4.84 -18.67
N VAL A 454 -2.20 5.27 -19.61
CA VAL A 454 -3.51 5.86 -19.36
C VAL A 454 -4.55 5.07 -20.16
N PRO A 455 -5.68 4.68 -19.55
CA PRO A 455 -6.82 4.14 -20.28
C PRO A 455 -7.27 5.09 -21.40
N ARG A 456 -7.86 4.56 -22.47
CA ARG A 456 -8.37 5.40 -23.57
C ARG A 456 -9.29 6.52 -23.05
N LYS A 457 -9.00 7.78 -23.41
CA LYS A 457 -9.80 8.97 -23.05
C LYS A 457 -11.28 8.77 -23.39
N GLY A 458 -12.18 9.01 -22.43
CA GLY A 458 -13.64 9.09 -22.66
C GLY A 458 -14.51 8.17 -21.81
N GLN A 459 -13.95 7.23 -21.04
CA GLN A 459 -14.70 6.43 -20.07
C GLN A 459 -14.44 6.93 -18.64
N LYS A 460 -15.51 7.37 -17.95
CA LYS A 460 -15.52 7.53 -16.50
C LYS A 460 -15.60 6.13 -15.89
N ASP A 461 -14.45 5.51 -15.69
CA ASP A 461 -14.32 4.16 -15.15
C ASP A 461 -13.54 4.23 -13.85
N GLU A 462 -14.25 4.15 -12.73
CA GLU A 462 -13.68 4.39 -11.41
C GLU A 462 -12.58 3.39 -11.05
N LEU A 463 -12.78 2.11 -11.40
CA LEU A 463 -11.77 1.07 -11.18
C LEU A 463 -10.48 1.39 -11.94
N LEU A 464 -10.60 1.76 -13.23
CA LEU A 464 -9.43 2.11 -14.03
C LEU A 464 -8.74 3.38 -13.52
N SER A 465 -9.49 4.35 -13.00
CA SER A 465 -8.91 5.56 -12.41
C SER A 465 -8.04 5.23 -11.19
N ILE A 466 -8.48 4.35 -10.28
CA ILE A 466 -7.65 3.96 -9.14
C ILE A 466 -6.44 3.14 -9.57
N LEU A 467 -6.62 2.21 -10.52
CA LEU A 467 -5.49 1.44 -11.07
C LEU A 467 -4.49 2.33 -11.81
N GLU A 468 -4.93 3.42 -12.44
CA GLU A 468 -4.07 4.42 -13.06
C GLU A 468 -3.28 5.23 -12.02
N LEU A 469 -3.91 5.63 -10.90
CA LEU A 469 -3.20 6.28 -9.81
C LEU A 469 -2.08 5.39 -9.26
N LEU A 470 -2.29 4.07 -9.20
CA LEU A 470 -1.24 3.11 -8.81
C LEU A 470 -0.07 3.00 -9.81
N LEU A 471 -0.22 3.50 -11.05
CA LEU A 471 0.87 3.58 -12.03
C LEU A 471 1.74 4.84 -11.86
N GLN A 472 1.24 5.85 -11.17
CA GLN A 472 1.85 7.18 -11.07
C GLN A 472 2.51 7.32 -9.69
N GLU A 473 3.84 7.33 -9.64
CA GLU A 473 4.58 7.30 -8.37
C GLU A 473 4.32 8.52 -7.49
N ASP A 474 4.23 9.70 -8.09
CA ASP A 474 3.83 10.95 -7.47
C ASP A 474 2.43 10.85 -6.86
N GLN A 475 1.50 10.18 -7.56
CA GLN A 475 0.16 9.95 -7.05
C GLN A 475 0.14 8.88 -5.96
N VAL A 476 0.92 7.81 -6.04
CA VAL A 476 1.00 6.81 -4.95
C VAL A 476 1.59 7.44 -3.69
N PHE A 477 2.60 8.30 -3.84
CA PHE A 477 3.15 9.09 -2.73
C PHE A 477 2.09 10.03 -2.16
N LEU A 478 1.37 10.76 -3.02
CA LEU A 478 0.31 11.67 -2.60
C LEU A 478 -0.81 10.91 -1.87
N TRP A 479 -1.38 9.87 -2.47
CA TRP A 479 -2.60 9.20 -1.99
C TRP A 479 -2.37 8.21 -0.86
N GLU A 480 -1.15 7.73 -0.67
CA GLU A 480 -0.84 6.50 0.08
C GLU A 480 -1.45 5.25 -0.58
N ARG A 481 -0.63 4.20 -0.73
CA ARG A 481 -1.08 2.95 -1.37
C ARG A 481 -2.26 2.29 -0.63
N SER A 482 -2.22 2.31 0.70
CA SER A 482 -3.27 1.72 1.55
C SER A 482 -4.63 2.37 1.31
N ARG A 483 -4.67 3.69 1.10
CA ARG A 483 -5.90 4.41 0.71
C ARG A 483 -6.37 4.02 -0.68
N LEU A 484 -5.46 3.90 -1.66
CA LEU A 484 -5.83 3.42 -3.00
C LEU A 484 -6.42 1.99 -2.96
N TYR A 485 -5.91 1.14 -2.08
CA TYR A 485 -6.42 -0.23 -1.91
C TYR A 485 -7.78 -0.27 -1.22
N ASP A 486 -8.01 0.59 -0.23
CA ASP A 486 -9.33 0.81 0.37
C ASP A 486 -10.37 1.29 -0.67
N GLN A 487 -9.99 2.20 -1.57
CA GLN A 487 -10.85 2.60 -2.68
C GLN A 487 -11.09 1.47 -3.69
N LEU A 488 -10.08 0.65 -4.01
CA LEU A 488 -10.26 -0.55 -4.84
C LEU A 488 -11.27 -1.53 -4.20
N ASP A 489 -11.13 -1.79 -2.90
CA ASP A 489 -12.01 -2.70 -2.16
C ASP A 489 -13.46 -2.20 -2.16
N THR A 490 -13.65 -0.90 -1.92
CA THR A 490 -14.97 -0.24 -1.98
C THR A 490 -15.63 -0.43 -3.36
N ILE A 491 -14.88 -0.19 -4.45
CA ILE A 491 -15.39 -0.33 -5.83
C ILE A 491 -15.78 -1.78 -6.13
N MET A 492 -14.96 -2.75 -5.72
CA MET A 492 -15.22 -4.17 -5.95
C MET A 492 -16.36 -4.72 -5.12
N SER A 493 -16.50 -4.26 -3.87
CA SER A 493 -17.60 -4.62 -2.99
C SER A 493 -18.95 -4.07 -3.49
N GLY A 494 -18.92 -2.94 -4.22
CA GLY A 494 -20.12 -2.36 -4.82
C GLY A 494 -20.72 -3.13 -6.00
N SER A 495 -19.95 -3.98 -6.71
CA SER A 495 -20.46 -4.76 -7.85
C SER A 495 -19.63 -6.00 -8.19
N PRO A 496 -20.25 -7.20 -8.30
CA PRO A 496 -19.58 -8.42 -8.78
C PRO A 496 -18.97 -8.27 -10.19
N GLU A 497 -19.55 -7.40 -11.02
CA GLU A 497 -19.01 -7.12 -12.36
C GLU A 497 -17.66 -6.44 -12.28
N GLN A 498 -17.44 -5.54 -11.30
CA GLN A 498 -16.15 -4.89 -11.10
C GLN A 498 -15.10 -5.89 -10.61
N ARG A 499 -15.47 -6.78 -9.68
CA ARG A 499 -14.60 -7.85 -9.20
C ARG A 499 -14.15 -8.77 -10.34
N GLY A 500 -15.07 -9.13 -11.26
CA GLY A 500 -14.76 -9.96 -12.43
C GLY A 500 -13.79 -9.34 -13.44
N ARG A 501 -13.42 -8.04 -13.28
CA ARG A 501 -12.43 -7.37 -14.12
C ARG A 501 -11.00 -7.55 -13.64
N ILE A 502 -10.80 -7.96 -12.39
CA ILE A 502 -9.48 -8.27 -11.86
C ILE A 502 -9.20 -9.76 -12.13
N SER A 503 -8.23 -10.03 -13.00
CA SER A 503 -7.78 -11.41 -13.24
C SER A 503 -7.08 -11.99 -12.02
N HIS A 504 -7.03 -13.31 -11.91
CA HIS A 504 -6.34 -13.99 -10.80
C HIS A 504 -4.85 -13.59 -10.69
N LEU A 505 -4.12 -13.52 -11.82
CA LEU A 505 -2.74 -13.03 -11.84
C LEU A 505 -2.60 -11.59 -11.31
N LEU A 506 -3.47 -10.68 -11.75
CA LEU A 506 -3.46 -9.29 -11.27
C LEU A 506 -3.84 -9.21 -9.79
N SER A 507 -4.77 -10.06 -9.36
CA SER A 507 -5.22 -10.12 -7.98
C SER A 507 -4.08 -10.53 -7.04
N ARG A 508 -3.39 -11.62 -7.37
CA ARG A 508 -2.22 -12.08 -6.61
C ARG A 508 -1.09 -11.05 -6.62
N PHE A 509 -0.87 -10.38 -7.76
CA PHE A 509 0.12 -9.32 -7.87
C PHE A 509 -0.15 -8.16 -6.90
N LEU A 510 -1.41 -7.69 -6.84
CA LEU A 510 -1.83 -6.63 -5.91
C LEU A 510 -1.74 -7.09 -4.45
N GLY A 511 -2.07 -8.36 -4.17
CA GLY A 511 -1.92 -8.95 -2.84
C GLY A 511 -0.47 -8.88 -2.32
N CYS A 512 0.48 -9.49 -3.03
CA CYS A 512 1.88 -9.48 -2.63
C CYS A 512 2.46 -8.05 -2.56
N TRP A 513 2.01 -7.14 -3.44
CA TRP A 513 2.45 -5.75 -3.38
C TRP A 513 1.90 -5.02 -2.13
N GLY A 514 0.68 -5.36 -1.71
CA GLY A 514 0.10 -4.96 -0.44
C GLY A 514 0.92 -5.46 0.75
N ASP A 515 1.24 -6.74 0.78
CA ASP A 515 2.02 -7.34 1.88
C ASP A 515 3.40 -6.69 2.05
N VAL A 516 4.07 -6.37 0.94
CA VAL A 516 5.32 -5.59 0.97
C VAL A 516 5.10 -4.17 1.51
N SER A 517 3.99 -3.55 1.16
CA SER A 517 3.62 -2.22 1.66
C SER A 517 3.36 -2.24 3.18
N ASP A 518 2.65 -3.24 3.67
CA ASP A 518 2.38 -3.44 5.10
C ASP A 518 3.66 -3.74 5.88
N ALA A 519 4.52 -4.61 5.34
CA ALA A 519 5.82 -4.92 5.94
C ALA A 519 6.71 -3.67 6.04
N LEU A 520 6.74 -2.81 5.01
CA LEU A 520 7.41 -1.51 5.07
C LEU A 520 6.80 -0.62 6.14
N GLY A 521 5.47 -0.53 6.19
CA GLY A 521 4.75 0.27 7.20
C GLY A 521 5.02 -0.20 8.64
N ILE A 522 5.12 -1.51 8.88
CA ILE A 522 5.53 -2.05 10.19
C ILE A 522 6.97 -1.62 10.49
N LEU A 523 7.90 -1.78 9.54
CA LEU A 523 9.31 -1.45 9.74
C LEU A 523 9.52 0.04 10.05
N GLU A 524 8.83 0.94 9.36
CA GLU A 524 8.92 2.41 9.59
C GLU A 524 8.36 2.85 10.97
N ARG A 525 7.56 2.00 11.60
CA ARG A 525 7.07 2.20 12.98
C ARG A 525 8.09 1.78 14.04
N HIS A 526 9.22 1.20 13.66
CA HIS A 526 10.28 0.87 14.61
C HIS A 526 10.73 2.12 15.39
N ARG A 527 10.86 1.99 16.71
CA ARG A 527 11.37 3.03 17.59
C ARG A 527 12.48 2.46 18.46
N PRO A 528 13.67 3.08 18.51
CA PRO A 528 14.14 4.23 17.72
C PRO A 528 14.06 3.97 16.20
N ARG A 529 13.91 5.04 15.40
CA ARG A 529 13.85 4.89 13.94
C ARG A 529 15.12 4.27 13.39
N ILE A 530 14.94 3.39 12.41
CA ILE A 530 16.03 2.87 11.59
C ILE A 530 16.41 3.99 10.63
N TYR A 531 17.66 4.46 10.69
CA TYR A 531 18.15 5.51 9.80
C TYR A 531 17.88 5.18 8.33
N ALA A 532 17.57 6.20 7.52
CA ALA A 532 17.37 5.99 6.09
C ALA A 532 18.72 5.81 5.41
N GLU A 533 18.93 4.66 4.76
CA GLU A 533 20.02 4.46 3.78
C GLU A 533 19.63 5.11 2.44
N THR A 534 20.62 5.48 1.63
CA THR A 534 20.37 5.95 0.26
C THR A 534 19.80 4.81 -0.60
N PHE A 535 19.13 5.14 -1.71
CA PHE A 535 18.64 4.13 -2.64
C PHE A 535 19.77 3.29 -3.24
N GLU A 536 20.91 3.90 -3.50
CA GLU A 536 22.12 3.25 -3.99
C GLU A 536 22.65 2.22 -2.99
N ASP A 537 22.73 2.60 -1.71
CA ASP A 537 23.19 1.71 -0.64
C ASP A 537 22.24 0.52 -0.48
N MET A 538 20.93 0.77 -0.49
CA MET A 538 19.92 -0.28 -0.45
C MET A 538 20.02 -1.21 -1.67
N ASP A 539 20.21 -0.68 -2.89
CA ASP A 539 20.40 -1.49 -4.10
C ASP A 539 21.69 -2.33 -4.04
N VAL A 540 22.81 -1.76 -3.54
CA VAL A 540 24.07 -2.49 -3.35
C VAL A 540 23.89 -3.61 -2.33
N ARG A 541 23.26 -3.31 -1.19
CA ARG A 541 22.96 -4.28 -0.13
C ARG A 541 22.07 -5.40 -0.64
N TYR A 542 21.00 -5.07 -1.37
CA TYR A 542 20.12 -6.06 -1.99
C TYR A 542 20.86 -6.96 -2.99
N ARG A 543 21.68 -6.38 -3.87
CA ARG A 543 22.51 -7.16 -4.80
C ARG A 543 23.45 -8.10 -4.07
N ARG A 544 24.10 -7.65 -2.99
CA ARG A 544 24.98 -8.52 -2.18
C ARG A 544 24.21 -9.72 -1.61
N LEU A 545 23.02 -9.51 -1.07
CA LEU A 545 22.17 -10.57 -0.52
C LEU A 545 21.69 -11.55 -1.58
N THR A 546 21.41 -11.06 -2.79
CA THR A 546 20.79 -11.85 -3.86
C THR A 546 21.79 -12.50 -4.80
N ASN A 547 23.00 -11.95 -4.96
CA ASN A 547 24.01 -12.44 -5.91
C ASN A 547 24.35 -13.92 -5.71
N GLU A 548 24.40 -14.39 -4.47
CA GLU A 548 24.76 -15.78 -4.16
C GLU A 548 23.61 -16.77 -4.41
N LEU A 549 22.36 -16.33 -4.23
CA LEU A 549 21.19 -17.20 -4.29
C LEU A 549 20.41 -17.08 -5.61
N VAL A 550 20.17 -15.88 -6.11
CA VAL A 550 19.32 -15.61 -7.28
C VAL A 550 20.01 -14.77 -8.37
N GLY A 551 21.26 -14.37 -8.17
CA GLY A 551 22.00 -13.42 -9.02
C GLY A 551 22.08 -13.79 -10.51
N GLY A 552 22.12 -15.08 -10.84
CA GLY A 552 22.24 -15.51 -12.23
C GLY A 552 20.98 -15.24 -13.08
N PHE A 553 19.81 -14.99 -12.47
CA PHE A 553 18.62 -14.56 -13.20
C PHE A 553 18.72 -13.13 -13.74
N TYR A 554 19.40 -12.23 -13.04
CA TYR A 554 19.55 -10.83 -13.46
C TYR A 554 20.55 -10.65 -14.61
N ASN A 555 21.52 -11.57 -14.71
CA ASN A 555 22.63 -11.45 -15.65
C ASN A 555 22.39 -12.15 -17.00
N GLN A 556 21.26 -12.85 -17.18
CA GLN A 556 20.97 -13.59 -18.40
C GLN A 556 19.84 -12.97 -19.22
N ASP A 557 20.22 -12.29 -20.30
CA ASP A 557 19.37 -11.97 -21.45
C ASP A 557 19.03 -13.20 -22.33
N GLY A 558 19.47 -14.38 -21.91
CA GLY A 558 19.33 -15.65 -22.64
C GLY A 558 17.86 -16.05 -22.88
N GLN A 559 17.60 -16.52 -24.10
CA GLN A 559 16.32 -17.14 -24.44
C GLN A 559 16.22 -18.53 -23.79
N LEU A 560 15.41 -18.67 -22.74
CA LEU A 560 14.98 -19.96 -22.22
C LEU A 560 14.14 -20.69 -23.29
N SER A 561 14.75 -21.53 -24.13
CA SER A 561 14.08 -22.23 -25.23
C SER A 561 13.27 -23.45 -24.79
N VAL A 562 12.28 -23.25 -23.91
CA VAL A 562 11.45 -24.33 -23.32
C VAL A 562 9.97 -24.26 -23.71
N GLY A 563 9.59 -23.26 -24.50
CA GLY A 563 8.20 -23.06 -24.96
C GLY A 563 7.64 -24.25 -25.75
N ALA A 564 8.46 -24.88 -26.60
CA ALA A 564 8.01 -26.05 -27.38
C ALA A 564 7.73 -27.27 -26.49
N SER A 565 8.47 -27.45 -25.38
CA SER A 565 8.23 -28.53 -24.44
C SER A 565 7.05 -28.29 -23.50
N ALA A 566 6.65 -27.03 -23.30
CA ALA A 566 5.59 -26.63 -22.38
C ALA A 566 4.19 -26.58 -23.02
N TYR A 567 4.09 -26.53 -24.35
CA TYR A 567 2.81 -26.40 -25.05
C TYR A 567 2.62 -27.52 -26.09
N PRO A 568 1.36 -27.87 -26.39
CA PRO A 568 0.13 -27.33 -25.80
C PRO A 568 -0.09 -27.84 -24.35
N VAL A 569 -0.82 -27.06 -23.53
CA VAL A 569 -0.96 -27.32 -22.07
C VAL A 569 -1.91 -28.47 -21.74
N ASP A 570 -2.78 -28.85 -22.68
CA ASP A 570 -3.75 -29.94 -22.57
C ASP A 570 -3.10 -31.30 -22.35
N LYS A 571 -1.83 -31.47 -22.78
CA LYS A 571 -1.06 -32.69 -22.54
C LYS A 571 -0.73 -32.95 -21.06
N TYR A 572 -0.97 -31.98 -20.18
CA TYR A 572 -0.81 -32.14 -18.74
C TYR A 572 -2.14 -32.36 -18.00
N LEU A 573 -3.26 -32.43 -18.73
CA LEU A 573 -4.57 -32.66 -18.13
C LEU A 573 -4.83 -34.16 -18.04
N TYR A 574 -5.09 -34.64 -16.82
CA TYR A 574 -5.49 -36.03 -16.64
C TYR A 574 -6.83 -36.33 -17.33
N PRO A 575 -6.96 -37.50 -17.97
CA PRO A 575 -8.20 -37.90 -18.62
C PRO A 575 -9.36 -38.00 -17.61
N LYS A 576 -10.52 -37.48 -17.99
CA LYS A 576 -11.77 -37.66 -17.26
C LYS A 576 -12.47 -38.94 -17.76
N GLY A 577 -13.02 -39.76 -16.86
CA GLY A 577 -13.80 -40.93 -17.25
C GLY A 577 -13.54 -42.18 -16.39
N PRO A 578 -14.07 -43.33 -16.82
CA PRO A 578 -13.88 -44.60 -16.09
C PRO A 578 -12.41 -45.01 -16.08
N LYS A 579 -11.96 -45.57 -14.94
CA LYS A 579 -10.59 -46.04 -14.71
C LYS A 579 -10.28 -47.34 -15.48
N THR A 580 -10.18 -47.23 -16.79
CA THR A 580 -9.83 -48.33 -17.70
C THR A 580 -8.31 -48.44 -17.91
N ALA A 581 -7.87 -49.51 -18.60
CA ALA A 581 -6.47 -49.63 -19.02
C ALA A 581 -6.03 -48.51 -19.98
N THR A 582 -6.96 -47.95 -20.77
CA THR A 582 -6.67 -46.78 -21.62
C THR A 582 -6.51 -45.52 -20.78
N TRP A 583 -7.39 -45.31 -19.79
CA TRP A 583 -7.28 -44.20 -18.84
C TRP A 583 -5.94 -44.23 -18.09
N ALA A 584 -5.49 -45.40 -17.61
CA ALA A 584 -4.22 -45.54 -16.93
C ALA A 584 -3.03 -45.18 -17.84
N LYS A 585 -3.02 -45.65 -19.09
CA LYS A 585 -1.99 -45.28 -20.08
C LYS A 585 -1.98 -43.79 -20.41
N ASP A 586 -3.15 -43.17 -20.49
CA ASP A 586 -3.28 -41.74 -20.72
C ASP A 586 -2.76 -40.94 -19.51
N CYS A 587 -2.96 -41.41 -18.28
CA CYS A 587 -2.33 -40.85 -17.08
C CYS A 587 -0.80 -41.00 -17.10
N GLU A 588 -0.27 -42.17 -17.43
CA GLU A 588 1.18 -42.40 -17.55
C GLU A 588 1.82 -41.45 -18.58
N LYS A 589 1.12 -41.21 -19.70
CA LYS A 589 1.57 -40.25 -20.71
C LYS A 589 1.64 -38.82 -20.18
N VAL A 590 0.67 -38.38 -19.36
CA VAL A 590 0.71 -37.07 -18.69
C VAL A 590 1.94 -36.95 -17.81
N ASP A 591 2.22 -37.98 -17.01
CA ASP A 591 3.40 -38.02 -16.12
C ASP A 591 4.72 -37.98 -16.92
N GLU A 592 4.80 -38.72 -18.03
CA GLU A 592 5.96 -38.73 -18.92
C GLU A 592 6.22 -37.35 -19.57
N GLU A 593 5.18 -36.69 -20.06
CA GLU A 593 5.24 -35.35 -20.65
C GLU A 593 5.64 -34.30 -19.61
N PHE A 594 5.09 -34.39 -18.39
CA PHE A 594 5.44 -33.52 -17.27
C PHE A 594 6.91 -33.70 -16.86
N ALA A 595 7.37 -34.95 -16.73
CA ALA A 595 8.77 -35.27 -16.43
C ALA A 595 9.72 -34.85 -17.56
N ALA A 596 9.31 -34.97 -18.83
CA ALA A 596 10.08 -34.50 -19.98
C ALA A 596 10.24 -32.98 -19.99
N PHE A 597 9.17 -32.23 -19.69
CA PHE A 597 9.23 -30.78 -19.54
C PHE A 597 10.24 -30.37 -18.47
N TRP A 598 10.12 -30.93 -17.26
CA TRP A 598 11.01 -30.55 -16.16
C TRP A 598 12.47 -30.98 -16.37
N ARG A 599 12.73 -32.11 -17.04
CA ARG A 599 14.10 -32.46 -17.48
C ARG A 599 14.69 -31.42 -18.43
N ASN A 600 13.89 -30.83 -19.31
CA ASN A 600 14.35 -29.80 -20.23
C ASN A 600 14.49 -28.44 -19.55
N ALA A 601 13.55 -28.08 -18.68
CA ALA A 601 13.62 -26.86 -17.89
C ALA A 601 14.85 -26.87 -16.95
N ASP A 602 15.08 -27.97 -16.23
CA ASP A 602 16.18 -28.09 -15.26
C ASP A 602 17.56 -28.01 -15.94
N LYS A 603 17.70 -28.48 -17.19
CA LYS A 603 18.94 -28.33 -17.98
C LYS A 603 19.32 -26.87 -18.20
N VAL A 604 18.33 -25.99 -18.31
CA VAL A 604 18.55 -24.57 -18.56
C VAL A 604 18.53 -23.77 -17.26
N LEU A 605 17.66 -24.13 -16.30
CA LEU A 605 17.51 -23.40 -15.04
C LEU A 605 18.68 -23.61 -14.08
N LYS A 606 19.18 -24.83 -13.88
CA LYS A 606 20.24 -25.08 -12.89
C LYS A 606 21.51 -24.23 -13.11
N PRO A 607 22.00 -24.06 -14.36
CA PRO A 607 23.11 -23.14 -14.64
C PRO A 607 22.79 -21.67 -14.35
N ILE A 608 21.54 -21.25 -14.49
CA ILE A 608 21.10 -19.86 -14.30
C ILE A 608 20.94 -19.55 -12.81
N VAL A 609 20.23 -20.41 -12.07
CA VAL A 609 19.88 -20.13 -10.67
C VAL A 609 21.04 -20.35 -9.71
N GLY A 610 22.10 -21.02 -10.15
CA GLY A 610 23.26 -21.32 -9.32
C GLY A 610 23.05 -22.49 -8.35
N HIS A 611 24.13 -22.90 -7.70
CA HIS A 611 24.15 -24.10 -6.88
C HIS A 611 23.33 -23.96 -5.59
N GLN A 612 23.36 -22.79 -4.93
CA GLN A 612 22.67 -22.58 -3.66
C GLN A 612 21.14 -22.70 -3.81
N LEU A 613 20.52 -22.00 -4.76
CA LEU A 613 19.07 -22.08 -4.97
C LEU A 613 18.65 -23.44 -5.51
N THR A 614 19.45 -24.04 -6.40
CA THR A 614 19.21 -25.42 -6.85
C THR A 614 19.14 -26.38 -5.66
N THR A 615 20.10 -26.30 -4.74
CA THR A 615 20.15 -27.14 -3.55
C THR A 615 18.96 -26.88 -2.63
N LEU A 616 18.58 -25.61 -2.43
CA LEU A 616 17.42 -25.23 -1.62
C LEU A 616 16.10 -25.77 -2.20
N VAL A 617 15.93 -25.66 -3.52
CA VAL A 617 14.77 -26.22 -4.24
C VAL A 617 14.75 -27.74 -4.14
N GLU A 618 15.87 -28.42 -4.38
CA GLU A 618 15.96 -29.88 -4.28
C GLU A 618 15.65 -30.38 -2.87
N LYS A 619 16.19 -29.71 -1.84
CA LYS A 619 15.86 -30.01 -0.43
C LYS A 619 14.37 -29.86 -0.15
N THR A 620 13.77 -28.77 -0.65
CA THR A 620 12.34 -28.49 -0.47
C THR A 620 11.46 -29.56 -1.13
N LEU A 621 11.81 -29.98 -2.34
CA LEU A 621 11.08 -31.04 -3.06
C LEU A 621 11.30 -32.43 -2.45
N PHE A 622 12.47 -32.71 -1.89
CA PHE A 622 12.79 -33.98 -1.24
C PHE A 622 11.97 -34.21 0.03
N VAL A 623 11.85 -33.20 0.90
CA VAL A 623 11.08 -33.30 2.16
C VAL A 623 9.64 -33.75 1.88
N ARG A 624 8.96 -33.14 0.90
CA ARG A 624 7.58 -33.50 0.58
C ARG A 624 7.41 -34.90 -0.02
N LYS A 625 8.40 -35.37 -0.81
CA LYS A 625 8.37 -36.75 -1.32
C LYS A 625 8.36 -37.78 -0.18
N ASN A 626 9.03 -37.47 0.93
CA ASN A 626 9.08 -38.36 2.10
C ASN A 626 7.85 -38.21 3.01
N GLU A 627 7.23 -37.02 3.08
CA GLU A 627 5.98 -36.79 3.81
C GLU A 627 4.76 -37.48 3.16
N LYS A 628 4.80 -37.73 1.83
CA LYS A 628 3.84 -38.60 1.15
C LYS A 628 4.12 -40.10 1.39
N THR A 629 4.02 -40.56 2.64
CA THR A 629 3.83 -41.98 2.96
C THR A 629 2.94 -42.12 4.20
N PRO A 630 1.68 -42.57 4.03
CA PRO A 630 1.44 -43.98 4.22
C PRO A 630 0.97 -44.61 2.91
N THR A 631 1.64 -45.70 2.55
CA THR A 631 1.26 -46.63 1.49
C THR A 631 -0.21 -46.99 1.70
N ILE A 632 -1.11 -46.48 0.85
CA ILE A 632 -2.41 -47.11 0.67
C ILE A 632 -2.10 -48.44 0.01
N VAL A 633 -1.94 -49.48 0.83
CA VAL A 633 -2.03 -50.86 0.35
C VAL A 633 -3.45 -50.98 -0.21
N PRO A 634 -3.64 -51.26 -1.51
CA PRO A 634 -4.97 -51.49 -2.03
C PRO A 634 -5.51 -52.75 -1.35
N SER A 635 -6.42 -52.55 -0.38
CA SER A 635 -7.23 -53.64 0.14
C SER A 635 -8.09 -54.16 -1.02
N PRO A 636 -8.09 -55.46 -1.33
CA PRO A 636 -8.86 -56.05 -2.44
C PRO A 636 -10.38 -55.86 -2.34
N ASN A 637 -10.90 -55.25 -1.27
CA ASN A 637 -12.33 -55.20 -0.95
C ASN A 637 -12.96 -53.80 -1.00
N ALA A 638 -12.36 -52.81 -1.65
CA ALA A 638 -12.97 -51.49 -1.84
C ALA A 638 -13.52 -51.26 -3.27
N LEU A 639 -14.10 -52.32 -3.86
CA LEU A 639 -15.08 -52.20 -4.93
C LEU A 639 -16.46 -52.11 -4.26
N PHE A 640 -17.29 -51.18 -4.72
CA PHE A 640 -18.63 -50.83 -4.22
C PHE A 640 -18.68 -49.84 -3.05
N MET A 641 -18.75 -48.54 -3.38
CA MET A 641 -19.84 -47.70 -2.92
C MET A 641 -20.08 -46.58 -3.93
N GLU A 642 -21.21 -46.69 -4.63
CA GLU A 642 -21.84 -45.60 -5.38
C GLU A 642 -22.33 -44.54 -4.39
N ILE A 643 -22.09 -43.26 -4.68
CA ILE A 643 -22.84 -42.15 -4.08
C ILE A 643 -23.33 -41.27 -5.22
N GLY A 644 -24.56 -41.53 -5.65
CA GLY A 644 -25.37 -40.55 -6.36
C GLY A 644 -26.18 -39.73 -5.36
N HIS A 645 -26.07 -38.40 -5.42
CA HIS A 645 -27.14 -37.49 -5.03
C HIS A 645 -27.02 -36.20 -5.86
N THR A 646 -27.78 -36.18 -6.96
CA THR A 646 -28.12 -34.95 -7.69
C THR A 646 -29.24 -34.22 -6.94
N ARG A 647 -29.00 -32.94 -6.62
CA ARG A 647 -30.00 -32.02 -6.07
C ARG A 647 -30.82 -31.43 -7.24
N PRO A 648 -32.17 -31.36 -7.16
CA PRO A 648 -32.99 -30.85 -8.26
C PRO A 648 -32.92 -29.32 -8.39
N PRO A 649 -33.05 -28.76 -9.60
CA PRO A 649 -33.04 -27.33 -9.84
C PRO A 649 -34.37 -26.66 -9.46
N ALA A 650 -34.29 -25.45 -8.89
CA ALA A 650 -35.43 -24.59 -8.57
C ALA A 650 -36.09 -24.01 -9.85
N PRO A 651 -37.41 -23.75 -9.84
CA PRO A 651 -38.16 -23.34 -11.03
C PRO A 651 -37.91 -21.88 -11.43
N LYS A 652 -37.83 -21.65 -12.75
CA LYS A 652 -37.78 -20.34 -13.41
C LYS A 652 -39.14 -19.64 -13.34
N PRO A 653 -39.20 -18.31 -13.11
CA PRO A 653 -40.38 -17.52 -13.44
C PRO A 653 -40.36 -17.06 -14.91
N GLU A 654 -41.48 -17.28 -15.58
CA GLU A 654 -41.82 -16.86 -16.95
C GLU A 654 -42.30 -15.39 -17.02
N PRO A 655 -42.39 -14.79 -18.23
CA PRO A 655 -42.05 -13.39 -18.48
C PRO A 655 -43.25 -12.44 -18.53
N THR A 656 -43.03 -11.19 -18.10
CA THR A 656 -43.98 -10.09 -18.29
C THR A 656 -43.67 -9.33 -19.59
N GLN A 657 -44.61 -9.38 -20.53
CA GLN A 657 -44.60 -8.66 -21.80
C GLN A 657 -44.77 -7.14 -21.58
N VAL A 658 -43.92 -6.31 -22.19
CA VAL A 658 -44.25 -4.89 -22.47
C VAL A 658 -43.75 -4.49 -23.87
N LYS A 659 -44.61 -3.73 -24.55
CA LYS A 659 -44.74 -3.46 -25.99
C LYS A 659 -43.63 -2.60 -26.61
N ALA A 660 -43.34 -2.90 -27.87
CA ALA A 660 -42.52 -2.13 -28.79
C ALA A 660 -43.17 -0.82 -29.28
N LYS A 661 -42.34 0.20 -29.55
CA LYS A 661 -42.67 1.33 -30.44
C LYS A 661 -41.52 1.56 -31.44
N ARG A 662 -41.89 1.63 -32.72
CA ARG A 662 -41.05 1.95 -33.89
C ARG A 662 -41.07 3.46 -34.19
N ARG A 663 -39.94 3.97 -34.71
CA ARG A 663 -39.74 4.98 -35.79
C ARG A 663 -38.30 5.46 -35.67
N GLY A 664 -37.51 5.72 -36.71
CA GLY A 664 -37.68 5.81 -38.15
C GLY A 664 -36.45 6.56 -38.67
N VAL A 665 -35.80 6.04 -39.70
CA VAL A 665 -34.65 6.65 -40.39
C VAL A 665 -35.15 7.73 -41.37
N PRO A 666 -34.35 8.77 -41.69
CA PRO A 666 -33.83 8.81 -43.05
C PRO A 666 -32.36 9.27 -43.18
N VAL A 667 -31.82 8.84 -44.31
CA VAL A 667 -30.50 9.00 -44.96
C VAL A 667 -30.32 10.40 -45.56
N ALA A 668 -29.09 10.93 -45.61
CA ALA A 668 -28.50 11.57 -46.81
C ALA A 668 -26.99 11.85 -46.68
N SER A 669 -26.30 11.59 -47.77
CA SER A 669 -24.86 11.64 -48.07
C SER A 669 -24.35 13.02 -48.51
N SER A 670 -23.04 13.29 -48.40
CA SER A 670 -22.15 13.45 -49.58
C SER A 670 -20.72 13.91 -49.23
N HIS A 671 -19.77 13.38 -50.03
CA HIS A 671 -18.36 13.67 -50.27
C HIS A 671 -17.80 15.09 -50.03
N SER A 672 -16.52 15.18 -49.59
CA SER A 672 -15.35 15.42 -50.48
C SER A 672 -14.06 15.70 -49.70
N THR A 673 -12.98 14.99 -50.01
CA THR A 673 -11.56 15.38 -49.88
C THR A 673 -11.22 16.40 -50.99
N PRO A 674 -10.15 17.24 -50.91
CA PRO A 674 -8.76 16.75 -51.04
C PRO A 674 -7.59 17.60 -50.45
N VAL A 675 -6.41 16.96 -50.34
CA VAL A 675 -5.04 17.41 -50.76
C VAL A 675 -4.32 18.52 -49.94
N VAL A 676 -3.26 18.16 -49.19
CA VAL A 676 -1.77 18.29 -49.42
C VAL A 676 -1.18 19.64 -48.96
N GLU A 677 -0.19 19.61 -48.06
CA GLU A 677 1.15 20.24 -48.17
C GLU A 677 1.92 20.17 -46.81
N GLU A 678 3.00 19.38 -46.78
CA GLU A 678 4.26 19.65 -46.05
C GLU A 678 5.16 20.51 -46.99
N PRO A 679 6.19 21.28 -46.56
CA PRO A 679 7.28 20.94 -45.61
C PRO A 679 7.65 22.14 -44.67
N SER A 680 8.66 22.20 -43.81
CA SER A 680 10.08 21.86 -43.95
C SER A 680 10.86 22.00 -42.63
N ASP A 681 11.97 21.26 -42.57
CA ASP A 681 13.19 21.37 -41.76
C ASP A 681 13.50 22.70 -41.03
N THR A 682 14.06 22.58 -39.82
CA THR A 682 15.40 23.11 -39.50
C THR A 682 16.05 22.37 -38.33
N THR A 683 17.33 22.10 -38.53
CA THR A 683 18.38 21.45 -37.74
C THR A 683 19.01 22.34 -36.64
N GLU A 684 19.83 21.68 -35.79
CA GLU A 684 20.93 22.24 -34.93
C GLU A 684 20.49 23.00 -33.65
N THR A 685 21.12 22.89 -32.48
CA THR A 685 22.42 22.34 -32.05
C THR A 685 22.35 22.13 -30.53
N ALA A 686 22.94 21.04 -30.04
CA ALA A 686 23.25 20.86 -28.62
C ALA A 686 24.55 21.60 -28.29
N GLN A 687 24.57 22.36 -27.19
CA GLN A 687 25.82 22.82 -26.59
C GLN A 687 25.72 22.78 -25.06
N GLU A 688 26.72 22.13 -24.48
CA GLU A 688 26.92 21.80 -23.07
C GLU A 688 27.01 23.06 -22.19
N ALA A 689 26.20 23.12 -21.14
CA ALA A 689 26.42 24.01 -20.00
C ALA A 689 26.85 23.15 -18.80
N ALA A 690 28.10 23.33 -18.38
CA ALA A 690 28.66 22.73 -17.17
C ALA A 690 27.89 23.23 -15.94
N SER A 691 27.28 22.31 -15.17
CA SER A 691 26.58 22.65 -13.93
C SER A 691 27.59 23.10 -12.88
N ALA A 692 27.54 24.39 -12.49
CA ALA A 692 28.20 24.88 -11.30
C ALA A 692 27.55 24.22 -10.07
N LYS A 693 28.32 23.49 -9.27
CA LYS A 693 27.83 22.90 -8.01
C LYS A 693 27.63 24.01 -6.98
N LEU A 694 26.39 24.35 -6.68
CA LEU A 694 26.02 25.28 -5.63
C LEU A 694 26.27 24.62 -4.25
N THR A 695 27.08 25.25 -3.41
CA THR A 695 27.28 24.80 -2.02
C THR A 695 26.16 25.36 -1.14
N VAL A 696 25.32 24.49 -0.58
CA VAL A 696 24.22 24.87 0.32
C VAL A 696 24.58 24.45 1.75
N SER A 697 24.39 25.32 2.74
CA SER A 697 24.69 24.98 4.13
C SER A 697 23.71 23.95 4.69
N ASN A 698 24.15 23.15 5.66
CA ASN A 698 23.29 22.18 6.34
C ASN A 698 22.03 22.82 6.92
N ARG A 699 22.10 24.09 7.36
CA ARG A 699 20.94 24.82 7.88
C ARG A 699 19.89 25.08 6.81
N VAL A 700 20.30 25.44 5.60
CA VAL A 700 19.40 25.74 4.48
C VAL A 700 18.79 24.45 3.92
N LEU A 701 19.58 23.38 3.76
CA LEU A 701 19.07 22.05 3.42
C LEU A 701 18.06 21.54 4.47
N LYS A 702 18.28 21.83 5.76
CA LYS A 702 17.36 21.51 6.86
C LYS A 702 16.06 22.32 6.80
N THR A 703 16.13 23.61 6.51
CA THR A 703 14.93 24.45 6.29
C THR A 703 14.14 23.95 5.08
N TRP A 704 14.83 23.52 4.02
CA TRP A 704 14.23 22.95 2.82
C TRP A 704 13.54 21.60 3.10
N SER A 705 14.21 20.68 3.78
CA SER A 705 13.68 19.34 4.08
C SER A 705 12.52 19.38 5.08
N SER A 706 12.59 20.24 6.11
CA SER A 706 11.49 20.39 7.08
C SER A 706 10.24 21.02 6.47
N THR A 707 10.43 21.97 5.53
CA THR A 707 9.33 22.67 4.87
C THR A 707 8.66 21.81 3.81
N PHE A 708 9.44 21.20 2.91
CA PHE A 708 8.89 20.57 1.71
C PHE A 708 8.69 19.08 1.82
N ARG A 709 9.32 18.41 2.80
CA ARG A 709 9.34 16.94 2.91
C ARG A 709 9.40 16.27 1.54
N MET A 710 10.26 16.77 0.66
CA MET A 710 10.60 15.98 -0.50
C MET A 710 11.24 14.72 0.07
N ALA A 711 10.81 13.55 -0.40
CA ALA A 711 11.66 12.38 -0.24
C ALA A 711 13.06 12.79 -0.69
N ASN A 712 14.11 12.32 -0.01
CA ASN A 712 15.45 12.45 -0.55
C ASN A 712 15.46 11.75 -1.91
N GLU A 713 15.19 12.53 -2.96
CA GLU A 713 15.33 12.21 -4.37
C GLU A 713 16.55 12.93 -4.91
#